data_AF-A0A9R1JSH4-F1
#
_entry.id   AF-A0A9R1JSH4-F1
#
_cell.length_a   1.000
_cell.length_b   1.000
_cell.length_c   1.000
_cell.angle_alpha   90.00
_cell.angle_beta   90.00
_cell.angle_gamma   90.00
#
_symmetry.space_group_name_H-M   'P 1'
#
loop_
_entity.id
_entity.type
_entity.pdbx_description
1 polymer ?
#
loop_
_entity_poly.entity_id
_entity_poly.type
_entity_poly.pdbx_seq_one_letter_code
_entity_poly.pdbx_strand_id
1 'polypeptide(L)'
;MNHLFSYFPRIKNWALGHRPPAAARVARGVNRALSSSMENTAQRSGNEPSELPYELIKLITKDFSEELGRGTFGIVYKGVYADGAEIAVKVLRNISGGLDDVEFQKEFDNLRGLKHPNIVELVAFCNEIVEEPAEFQGQQITAGRVRTALCFEYVHNGGLNKFISDQYTGLGWPERYKIIRGVCEGLAYLRLEIENPIMHLDLKPENILLNKNMEAKIADFGISKLFGEENTKKTMSVIGTMGYWPPEYIKHQIISKEFDIFSLGVIIVKIMVGQNYNSIVEMTARKSIKLFYEDDGDSSTLSSDINNITTPSSETSFIPQSENGPDLELLDSEHTELLHVQPRELCFPFMSSLEVLPRKKAMISCSLQLNNKENDRVAFMLVAKTPKKYLTRKPLCGIVPPRCIYTLSLTMPKQPPVTSSSDSGGDYFTLYTTLVSQYDPRDHDKDSVSVKYHKLFEKAKQAGEEVHELTLRAICDQPAQGASSSDQIIIVPDAQQVSSIDVHPTEPWILTTNHVGIIRVWNYHTMETLDSFKLVIYEPVCAAKFIAREKWIITGDGNGVIHVYSYDQNQHDKTLDAQDSCITTLVVHPTQPFVLSLSDDEDDPLIKLWDWDRGWECTREFRGHTNKVMQVTFNPENKDCFASASCDGTVKIWSICSDKITTLKLGGQSLLCVDYFTRRNQRYLIVGCQDKTAQIWKLEMNGCFDKLEGHAGHISAVSLHPEHRLLLTGSLDGTVRVWNSITYKLENIIGFNLGAVYAFGCIKGSR
;
A
#
# COMPACT_ATOMS: atom_id res chain seq x y z
N MET A 1 15.40 41.18 36.39
CA MET A 1 16.79 41.53 36.75
C MET A 1 17.62 41.38 35.49
N ASN A 2 17.76 42.45 34.70
CA ASN A 2 18.78 43.52 34.79
C ASN A 2 19.97 43.19 33.87
N HIS A 3 20.02 43.84 32.71
CA HIS A 3 20.94 44.95 32.36
C HIS A 3 22.27 44.45 31.77
N LEU A 4 22.50 44.62 30.45
CA LEU A 4 23.08 45.80 29.79
C LEU A 4 24.60 45.99 30.04
N PHE A 5 25.36 45.82 28.95
CA PHE A 5 26.41 46.70 28.43
C PHE A 5 27.26 47.57 29.40
N SER A 6 28.58 47.48 29.21
CA SER A 6 29.51 48.63 29.26
C SER A 6 30.56 48.39 28.14
N TYR A 7 30.77 49.18 27.09
CA TYR A 7 31.09 50.61 26.85
C TYR A 7 32.54 51.06 27.16
N PHE A 8 33.39 51.07 26.11
CA PHE A 8 34.37 52.10 25.63
C PHE A 8 35.60 52.50 26.49
N PRO A 9 36.75 53.00 25.93
CA PRO A 9 36.88 54.13 24.95
C PRO A 9 37.87 53.93 23.75
N ARG A 10 37.67 54.50 22.52
CA ARG A 10 37.78 55.91 22.04
C ARG A 10 39.26 56.42 22.06
N ILE A 11 39.97 56.79 20.97
CA ILE A 11 39.81 58.01 20.12
C ILE A 11 40.89 58.12 18.98
N LYS A 12 40.41 58.37 17.74
CA LYS A 12 40.73 59.42 16.71
C LYS A 12 41.98 59.51 15.79
N ASN A 13 41.61 59.87 14.52
CA ASN A 13 42.20 60.76 13.48
C ASN A 13 43.25 60.21 12.50
N TRP A 14 43.47 60.76 11.29
CA TRP A 14 42.66 61.21 10.13
C TRP A 14 43.69 61.45 8.99
N ALA A 15 43.43 60.96 7.77
CA ALA A 15 43.91 61.41 6.44
C ALA A 15 45.43 61.68 6.17
N LEU A 16 46.01 60.99 5.16
CA LEU A 16 46.52 61.53 3.87
C LEU A 16 47.47 60.53 3.19
N GLY A 17 47.54 60.64 1.85
CA GLY A 17 47.84 59.53 0.95
C GLY A 17 49.30 59.15 0.73
N HIS A 18 49.50 57.89 0.38
CA HIS A 18 50.52 57.44 -0.55
C HIS A 18 50.01 56.19 -1.29
N ARG A 19 50.26 56.12 -2.60
CA ARG A 19 49.91 54.99 -3.47
C ARG A 19 50.55 53.69 -2.94
N PRO A 20 49.87 52.53 -2.97
CA PRO A 20 50.53 51.25 -2.77
C PRO A 20 51.51 50.96 -3.92
N PRO A 21 52.64 50.28 -3.65
CA PRO A 21 53.74 50.09 -4.59
C PRO A 21 53.38 49.14 -5.75
N ALA A 22 54.24 49.13 -6.76
CA ALA A 22 54.11 48.43 -8.05
C ALA A 22 53.61 46.97 -7.99
N ALA A 23 53.70 46.29 -6.83
CA ALA A 23 53.16 44.95 -6.60
C ALA A 23 51.64 44.85 -6.83
N ALA A 24 50.83 45.86 -6.46
CA ALA A 24 49.38 45.84 -6.68
C ALA A 24 48.99 46.02 -8.16
N ARG A 25 49.90 46.60 -8.96
CA ARG A 25 49.70 46.84 -10.39
C ARG A 25 50.20 45.65 -11.22
N VAL A 26 51.21 44.93 -10.73
CA VAL A 26 51.61 43.61 -11.23
C VAL A 26 50.55 42.57 -10.91
N ALA A 27 49.99 42.52 -9.69
CA ALA A 27 48.91 41.60 -9.33
C ALA A 27 47.62 41.84 -10.15
N ARG A 28 47.26 43.10 -10.43
CA ARG A 28 46.13 43.43 -11.34
C ARG A 28 46.45 43.19 -12.81
N GLY A 29 47.71 43.31 -13.22
CA GLY A 29 48.18 43.00 -14.58
C GLY A 29 48.21 41.50 -14.86
N VAL A 30 48.65 40.71 -13.87
CA VAL A 30 48.63 39.24 -13.90
C VAL A 30 47.20 38.72 -13.80
N ASN A 31 46.32 39.30 -12.97
CA ASN A 31 44.89 38.96 -12.96
C ASN A 31 44.16 39.35 -14.26
N ARG A 32 44.58 40.42 -14.97
CA ARG A 32 44.02 40.75 -16.29
C ARG A 32 44.56 39.86 -17.40
N ALA A 33 45.83 39.47 -17.33
CA ALA A 33 46.43 38.54 -18.29
C ALA A 33 45.82 37.13 -18.12
N LEU A 34 45.67 36.67 -16.86
CA LEU A 34 44.93 35.45 -16.52
C LEU A 34 43.46 35.58 -16.90
N SER A 35 42.74 36.68 -16.61
CA SER A 35 41.35 36.80 -17.05
C SER A 35 41.19 36.80 -18.58
N SER A 36 42.12 37.42 -19.32
CA SER A 36 42.06 37.44 -20.79
C SER A 36 42.46 36.11 -21.45
N SER A 37 43.32 35.30 -20.80
CA SER A 37 43.58 33.93 -21.27
C SER A 37 42.48 32.97 -20.81
N MET A 38 41.89 33.18 -19.63
CA MET A 38 40.78 32.42 -19.06
C MET A 38 39.44 32.65 -19.79
N GLU A 39 39.22 33.84 -20.37
CA GLU A 39 38.04 34.12 -21.20
C GLU A 39 38.07 33.35 -22.54
N ASN A 40 39.25 32.95 -23.02
CA ASN A 40 39.38 32.14 -24.24
C ASN A 40 39.29 30.62 -23.98
N THR A 41 39.64 30.13 -22.79
CA THR A 41 39.47 28.71 -22.42
C THR A 41 38.08 28.36 -21.91
N ALA A 42 37.29 29.35 -21.48
CA ALA A 42 35.92 29.18 -20.99
C ALA A 42 34.84 29.34 -22.08
N GLN A 43 35.21 29.37 -23.37
CA GLN A 43 34.24 29.16 -24.44
C GLN A 43 33.90 27.67 -24.49
N ARG A 44 32.64 27.31 -24.20
CA ARG A 44 32.10 25.95 -24.37
C ARG A 44 32.23 25.52 -25.83
N SER A 45 33.38 24.98 -26.20
CA SER A 45 33.64 24.35 -27.49
C SER A 45 33.65 22.84 -27.33
N GLY A 46 32.68 22.16 -27.93
CA GLY A 46 32.80 20.73 -28.25
C GLY A 46 32.41 19.78 -27.12
N ASN A 47 32.23 18.52 -27.52
CA ASN A 47 31.56 17.46 -26.77
C ASN A 47 32.31 16.92 -25.54
N GLU A 48 33.43 17.51 -25.10
CA GLU A 48 34.33 16.95 -24.06
C GLU A 48 34.52 17.88 -22.84
N PRO A 49 34.79 17.33 -21.64
CA PRO A 49 35.05 18.13 -20.44
C PRO A 49 36.33 18.97 -20.57
N SER A 50 36.29 20.23 -20.16
CA SER A 50 37.46 21.13 -20.23
C SER A 50 38.44 20.92 -19.07
N GLU A 51 39.75 20.95 -19.35
CA GLU A 51 40.77 20.99 -18.31
C GLU A 51 40.91 22.40 -17.72
N LEU A 52 40.88 22.51 -16.38
CA LEU A 52 40.94 23.78 -15.64
C LEU A 52 42.17 23.82 -14.72
N PRO A 53 42.90 24.94 -14.66
CA PRO A 53 43.99 25.14 -13.71
C PRO A 53 43.50 25.12 -12.25
N TYR A 54 44.32 24.63 -11.32
CA TYR A 54 43.96 24.54 -9.91
C TYR A 54 43.64 25.90 -9.28
N GLU A 55 44.36 26.96 -9.67
CA GLU A 55 44.09 28.33 -9.20
C GLU A 55 42.71 28.85 -9.64
N LEU A 56 42.23 28.43 -10.82
CA LEU A 56 40.87 28.74 -11.24
C LEU A 56 39.84 28.01 -10.37
N ILE A 57 40.09 26.73 -10.05
CA ILE A 57 39.24 25.96 -9.13
C ILE A 57 39.15 26.64 -7.75
N LYS A 58 40.26 27.13 -7.21
CA LYS A 58 40.27 27.92 -5.97
C LYS A 58 39.46 29.19 -6.10
N LEU A 59 39.61 29.91 -7.21
CA LEU A 59 38.87 31.15 -7.46
C LEU A 59 37.36 30.93 -7.50
N ILE A 60 36.88 29.98 -8.31
CA ILE A 60 35.44 29.74 -8.50
C ILE A 60 34.76 29.14 -7.26
N THR A 61 35.50 28.42 -6.41
CA THR A 61 35.00 27.89 -5.12
C THR A 61 35.19 28.85 -3.94
N LYS A 62 35.76 30.04 -4.19
CA LYS A 62 36.15 31.02 -3.16
C LYS A 62 37.00 30.38 -2.07
N ASP A 63 38.06 29.71 -2.48
CA ASP A 63 38.98 28.95 -1.63
C ASP A 63 38.25 27.85 -0.84
N PHE A 64 37.41 27.06 -1.54
CA PHE A 64 36.67 25.92 -0.99
C PHE A 64 35.75 26.27 0.19
N SER A 65 35.08 27.42 0.11
CA SER A 65 34.30 27.98 1.23
C SER A 65 32.96 27.29 1.54
N GLU A 66 32.32 26.66 0.55
CA GLU A 66 30.99 26.05 0.68
C GLU A 66 31.04 24.54 0.38
N GLU A 67 31.07 23.72 1.43
CA GLU A 67 31.02 22.26 1.34
C GLU A 67 29.58 21.78 1.12
N LEU A 68 29.36 21.04 0.02
CA LEU A 68 28.08 20.44 -0.35
C LEU A 68 27.94 19.01 0.20
N GLY A 69 29.07 18.31 0.38
CA GLY A 69 29.09 16.94 0.88
C GLY A 69 30.50 16.35 0.93
N ARG A 70 30.65 15.27 1.69
CA ARG A 70 31.93 14.59 1.92
C ARG A 70 31.75 13.08 1.85
N GLY A 71 32.57 12.45 1.02
CA GLY A 71 32.58 11.00 0.83
C GLY A 71 33.95 10.38 1.13
N THR A 72 34.05 9.09 0.84
CA THR A 72 35.31 8.32 0.90
C THR A 72 36.34 8.84 -0.10
N PHE A 73 35.89 9.24 -1.29
CA PHE A 73 36.76 9.64 -2.41
C PHE A 73 37.12 11.12 -2.45
N GLY A 74 36.48 11.97 -1.63
CA GLY A 74 36.68 13.41 -1.76
C GLY A 74 35.68 14.27 -0.99
N ILE A 75 35.82 15.58 -1.19
CA ILE A 75 34.90 16.60 -0.68
C ILE A 75 34.35 17.37 -1.88
N VAL A 76 33.04 17.59 -1.89
CA VAL A 76 32.35 18.32 -2.95
C VAL A 76 32.07 19.74 -2.48
N TYR A 77 32.49 20.73 -3.26
CA TYR A 77 32.30 22.15 -2.98
C TYR A 77 31.43 22.80 -4.05
N LYS A 78 30.75 23.89 -3.70
CA LYS A 78 30.06 24.72 -4.68
C LYS A 78 31.05 25.65 -5.38
N GLY A 79 31.00 25.70 -6.71
CA GLY A 79 31.74 26.65 -7.53
C GLY A 79 30.80 27.56 -8.32
N VAL A 80 31.22 28.80 -8.56
CA VAL A 80 30.48 29.77 -9.39
C VAL A 80 31.46 30.46 -10.35
N TYR A 81 31.21 30.32 -11.65
CA TYR A 81 31.97 31.02 -12.69
C TYR A 81 31.68 32.52 -12.70
N ALA A 82 32.52 33.29 -13.40
CA ALA A 82 32.38 34.75 -13.51
C ALA A 82 31.06 35.18 -14.18
N ASP A 83 30.50 34.34 -15.04
CA ASP A 83 29.20 34.54 -15.71
C ASP A 83 27.98 34.15 -14.85
N GLY A 84 28.23 33.64 -13.63
CA GLY A 84 27.20 33.19 -12.69
C GLY A 84 26.77 31.73 -12.85
N ALA A 85 27.37 30.97 -13.76
CA ALA A 85 27.09 29.54 -13.88
C ALA A 85 27.60 28.77 -12.64
N GLU A 86 26.74 27.95 -12.05
CA GLU A 86 27.05 27.15 -10.85
C GLU A 86 27.53 25.74 -11.22
N ILE A 87 28.54 25.24 -10.50
CA ILE A 87 29.09 23.89 -10.64
C ILE A 87 29.30 23.23 -9.27
N ALA A 88 29.39 21.90 -9.26
CA ALA A 88 29.84 21.12 -8.13
C ALA A 88 31.27 20.62 -8.36
N VAL A 89 32.21 20.96 -7.48
CA VAL A 89 33.63 20.61 -7.60
C VAL A 89 33.97 19.51 -6.58
N LYS A 90 34.15 18.27 -7.05
CA LYS A 90 34.61 17.13 -6.24
C LYS A 90 36.13 17.13 -6.21
N VAL A 91 36.72 17.56 -5.10
CA VAL A 91 38.16 17.51 -4.84
C VAL A 91 38.49 16.13 -4.26
N LEU A 92 39.35 15.38 -4.96
CA LEU A 92 39.72 14.04 -4.54
C LEU A 92 40.80 14.08 -3.46
N ARG A 93 40.78 13.11 -2.52
CA ARG A 93 41.80 13.03 -1.46
C ARG A 93 43.02 12.29 -1.99
N ASN A 94 44.21 12.88 -1.85
CA ASN A 94 45.47 12.14 -2.01
C ASN A 94 45.65 11.21 -0.81
N ILE A 95 45.43 9.91 -0.99
CA ILE A 95 45.78 8.92 0.02
C ILE A 95 47.24 8.59 -0.23
N SER A 96 48.12 9.08 0.64
CA SER A 96 49.58 8.89 0.57
C SER A 96 49.96 7.43 0.28
N GLY A 97 50.27 7.14 -1.00
CA GLY A 97 50.63 5.79 -1.44
C GLY A 97 50.34 5.46 -2.92
N GLY A 98 50.67 6.34 -3.88
CA GLY A 98 50.97 5.96 -5.28
C GLY A 98 49.89 5.26 -6.12
N LEU A 99 48.63 5.21 -5.68
CA LEU A 99 47.50 4.58 -6.41
C LEU A 99 46.48 5.59 -6.98
N ASP A 100 46.66 6.88 -6.71
CA ASP A 100 45.65 7.94 -6.95
C ASP A 100 45.40 8.25 -8.45
N ASP A 101 46.39 8.05 -9.33
CA ASP A 101 46.22 8.31 -10.77
C ASP A 101 45.26 7.32 -11.43
N VAL A 102 45.25 6.05 -10.98
CA VAL A 102 44.42 4.99 -11.60
C VAL A 102 42.95 5.17 -11.26
N GLU A 103 42.63 5.58 -10.02
CA GLU A 103 41.25 5.83 -9.60
C GLU A 103 40.68 7.10 -10.24
N PHE A 104 41.45 8.19 -10.27
CA PHE A 104 41.07 9.41 -10.98
C PHE A 104 40.86 9.13 -12.47
N GLN A 105 41.82 8.48 -13.13
CA GLN A 105 41.75 8.20 -14.56
C GLN A 105 40.57 7.29 -14.88
N LYS A 106 40.27 6.31 -14.03
CA LYS A 106 39.12 5.42 -14.19
C LYS A 106 37.78 6.13 -13.99
N GLU A 107 37.63 6.95 -12.95
CA GLU A 107 36.40 7.74 -12.74
C GLU A 107 36.22 8.75 -13.89
N PHE A 108 37.30 9.41 -14.32
CA PHE A 108 37.29 10.32 -15.47
C PHE A 108 36.93 9.62 -16.79
N ASP A 109 37.55 8.48 -17.09
CA ASP A 109 37.28 7.73 -18.33
C ASP A 109 35.85 7.18 -18.38
N ASN A 110 35.31 6.75 -17.24
CA ASN A 110 33.92 6.32 -17.13
C ASN A 110 32.93 7.47 -17.33
N LEU A 111 33.28 8.70 -16.93
CA LEU A 111 32.36 9.84 -16.90
C LEU A 111 32.44 10.72 -18.14
N ARG A 112 33.62 10.90 -18.75
CA ARG A 112 33.86 11.90 -19.81
C ARG A 112 33.01 11.70 -21.06
N GLY A 113 32.50 10.48 -21.28
CA GLY A 113 31.64 10.13 -22.42
C GLY A 113 30.15 10.06 -22.11
N LEU A 114 29.74 10.19 -20.84
CA LEU A 114 28.34 10.02 -20.46
C LEU A 114 27.53 11.27 -20.73
N LYS A 115 26.52 11.14 -21.60
CA LYS A 115 25.59 12.21 -21.94
C LYS A 115 24.16 11.71 -21.91
N HIS A 116 23.48 11.98 -20.80
CA HIS A 116 22.08 11.61 -20.64
C HIS A 116 21.37 12.58 -19.68
N PRO A 117 20.10 12.96 -19.93
CA PRO A 117 19.36 13.88 -19.06
C PRO A 117 19.29 13.45 -17.58
N ASN A 118 19.35 12.14 -17.32
CA ASN A 118 19.28 11.55 -15.98
C ASN A 118 20.63 11.08 -15.42
N ILE A 119 21.75 11.52 -15.99
CA ILE A 119 23.10 11.35 -15.43
C ILE A 119 23.67 12.74 -15.15
N VAL A 120 24.40 12.89 -14.05
CA VAL A 120 25.09 14.16 -13.75
C VAL A 120 26.27 14.33 -14.71
N GLU A 121 26.27 15.44 -15.44
CA GLU A 121 27.28 15.75 -16.46
C GLU A 121 28.60 16.21 -15.83
N LEU A 122 29.70 15.58 -16.27
CA LEU A 122 31.06 16.05 -16.04
C LEU A 122 31.37 17.19 -17.03
N VAL A 123 31.54 18.41 -16.52
CA VAL A 123 31.75 19.60 -17.35
C VAL A 123 33.22 19.98 -17.48
N ALA A 124 34.02 19.68 -16.46
CA ALA A 124 35.43 20.04 -16.42
C ALA A 124 36.21 19.16 -15.44
N PHE A 125 37.53 19.20 -15.50
CA PHE A 125 38.42 18.50 -14.56
C PHE A 125 39.70 19.31 -14.31
N CYS A 126 40.41 18.98 -13.25
CA CYS A 126 41.73 19.48 -12.92
C CYS A 126 42.61 18.29 -12.55
N ASN A 127 43.79 18.20 -13.15
CA ASN A 127 44.83 17.24 -12.78
C ASN A 127 46.20 17.90 -12.92
N GLU A 128 46.57 18.72 -11.94
CA GLU A 128 47.77 19.57 -12.02
C GLU A 128 48.75 19.22 -10.90
N ILE A 129 50.05 19.19 -11.19
CA ILE A 129 51.10 19.10 -10.17
C ILE A 129 51.43 20.50 -9.69
N VAL A 130 51.08 20.80 -8.44
CA VAL A 130 51.36 22.09 -7.81
C VAL A 130 52.52 21.96 -6.83
N GLU A 131 53.53 22.80 -6.98
CA GLU A 131 54.66 22.88 -6.06
C GLU A 131 54.25 23.58 -4.76
N GLU A 132 54.26 22.83 -3.64
CA GLU A 132 53.90 23.36 -2.33
C GLU A 132 55.07 23.16 -1.34
N PRO A 133 55.29 24.12 -0.41
CA PRO A 133 56.26 23.93 0.65
C PRO A 133 55.80 22.78 1.56
N ALA A 134 56.68 21.80 1.77
CA ALA A 134 56.48 20.63 2.61
C ALA A 134 57.65 20.47 3.57
N GLU A 135 57.40 19.84 4.72
CA GLU A 135 58.44 19.55 5.70
C GLU A 135 58.83 18.08 5.59
N PHE A 136 60.11 17.82 5.33
CA PHE A 136 60.67 16.48 5.32
C PHE A 136 61.91 16.45 6.21
N GLN A 137 61.86 15.61 7.26
CA GLN A 137 62.95 15.47 8.24
C GLN A 137 63.40 16.81 8.87
N GLY A 138 62.45 17.73 9.11
CA GLY A 138 62.72 19.03 9.72
C GLY A 138 63.29 20.10 8.77
N GLN A 139 63.38 19.82 7.47
CA GLN A 139 63.78 20.78 6.45
C GLN A 139 62.59 21.16 5.57
N GLN A 140 62.45 22.45 5.25
CA GLN A 140 61.49 22.89 4.24
C GLN A 140 62.00 22.52 2.86
N ILE A 141 61.23 21.68 2.17
CA ILE A 141 61.43 21.28 0.79
C ILE A 141 60.23 21.77 -0.04
N THR A 142 60.43 21.91 -1.34
CA THR A 142 59.30 22.08 -2.27
C THR A 142 58.90 20.70 -2.77
N ALA A 143 57.66 20.29 -2.52
CA ALA A 143 57.13 19.01 -2.96
C ALA A 143 56.03 19.24 -3.99
N GLY A 144 56.14 18.60 -5.15
CA GLY A 144 55.06 18.54 -6.13
C GLY A 144 53.91 17.71 -5.56
N ARG A 145 52.73 18.32 -5.44
CA ARG A 145 51.49 17.65 -5.04
C ARG A 145 50.53 17.64 -6.21
N VAL A 146 50.06 16.46 -6.57
CA VAL A 146 48.98 16.31 -7.55
C VAL A 146 47.69 16.87 -6.94
N ARG A 147 47.02 17.77 -7.65
CA ARG A 147 45.73 18.36 -7.30
C ARG A 147 44.69 17.90 -8.31
N THR A 148 43.87 16.94 -7.89
CA THR A 148 42.80 16.36 -8.71
C THR A 148 41.42 16.87 -8.30
N ALA A 149 40.65 17.33 -9.27
CA ALA A 149 39.24 17.66 -9.08
C ALA A 149 38.41 17.31 -10.31
N LEU A 150 37.18 16.85 -10.08
CA LEU A 150 36.16 16.64 -11.10
C LEU A 150 35.05 17.68 -10.91
N CYS A 151 34.70 18.40 -11.97
CA CYS A 151 33.70 19.46 -11.95
C CYS A 151 32.45 19.00 -12.68
N PHE A 152 31.32 19.03 -11.98
CA PHE A 152 30.03 18.57 -12.45
C PHE A 152 29.04 19.73 -12.58
N GLU A 153 27.98 19.53 -13.34
CA GLU A 153 26.81 20.42 -13.27
C GLU A 153 26.27 20.50 -11.82
N TYR A 154 25.77 21.68 -11.43
CA TYR A 154 25.16 21.85 -10.11
C TYR A 154 23.67 21.50 -10.10
N VAL A 155 23.32 20.43 -9.38
CA VAL A 155 21.94 19.94 -9.26
C VAL A 155 21.29 20.47 -7.97
N HIS A 156 20.33 21.37 -8.12
CA HIS A 156 19.98 22.35 -7.09
C HIS A 156 19.21 21.81 -5.87
N ASN A 157 18.34 20.80 -6.04
CA ASN A 157 17.56 20.27 -4.91
C ASN A 157 18.35 19.21 -4.11
N GLY A 158 19.55 18.82 -4.56
CA GLY A 158 20.39 17.84 -3.89
C GLY A 158 19.80 16.43 -3.89
N GLY A 159 20.26 15.58 -2.96
CA GLY A 159 19.89 14.16 -2.89
C GLY A 159 18.41 13.88 -2.59
N LEU A 160 17.89 12.83 -3.21
CA LEU A 160 16.54 12.29 -3.03
C LEU A 160 16.27 11.92 -1.57
N ASN A 161 17.30 11.53 -0.81
CA ASN A 161 17.19 11.21 0.61
C ASN A 161 16.47 12.31 1.42
N LYS A 162 16.65 13.59 1.07
CA LYS A 162 15.97 14.74 1.71
C LYS A 162 14.44 14.76 1.50
N PHE A 163 13.95 14.07 0.47
CA PHE A 163 12.55 14.07 0.07
C PHE A 163 11.81 12.78 0.43
N ILE A 164 12.52 11.80 1.00
CA ILE A 164 11.96 10.50 1.42
C ILE A 164 12.19 10.23 2.93
N SER A 165 12.84 11.14 3.64
CA SER A 165 13.29 10.97 5.04
C SER A 165 12.28 11.36 6.12
N ASP A 166 11.11 11.92 5.78
CA ASP A 166 10.15 12.37 6.79
C ASP A 166 8.72 11.90 6.50
N GLN A 167 7.96 11.60 7.56
CA GLN A 167 6.64 10.94 7.53
C GLN A 167 5.55 11.70 6.75
N TYR A 168 5.81 12.92 6.30
CA TYR A 168 4.89 13.75 5.49
C TYR A 168 5.62 14.59 4.42
N THR A 169 6.61 14.04 3.74
CA THR A 169 7.26 14.75 2.62
C THR A 169 6.38 14.74 1.36
N GLY A 170 5.97 15.95 0.94
CA GLY A 170 4.93 16.28 -0.03
C GLY A 170 5.18 15.91 -1.50
N LEU A 171 5.86 14.80 -1.80
CA LEU A 171 5.90 14.26 -3.16
C LEU A 171 4.59 13.54 -3.48
N GLY A 172 3.81 14.08 -4.42
CA GLY A 172 2.68 13.38 -5.02
C GLY A 172 3.15 12.20 -5.89
N TRP A 173 2.20 11.35 -6.28
CA TRP A 173 2.51 10.25 -7.21
C TRP A 173 3.11 10.72 -8.55
N PRO A 174 2.67 11.83 -9.17
CA PRO A 174 3.31 12.33 -10.39
C PRO A 174 4.80 12.60 -10.22
N GLU A 175 5.19 13.25 -9.12
CA GLU A 175 6.59 13.54 -8.81
C GLU A 175 7.38 12.26 -8.51
N ARG A 176 6.80 11.34 -7.72
CA ARG A 176 7.43 10.04 -7.42
C ARG A 176 7.66 9.21 -8.68
N TYR A 177 6.65 9.10 -9.54
CA TYR A 177 6.76 8.39 -10.81
C TYR A 177 7.79 9.05 -11.73
N LYS A 178 7.79 10.39 -11.81
CA LYS A 178 8.79 11.14 -12.59
C LYS A 178 10.22 10.86 -12.12
N ILE A 179 10.44 10.82 -10.81
CA ILE A 179 11.74 10.48 -10.22
C ILE A 179 12.12 9.04 -10.55
N ILE A 180 11.24 8.06 -10.27
CA ILE A 180 11.49 6.64 -10.54
C ILE A 180 11.84 6.43 -12.01
N ARG A 181 11.02 6.98 -12.91
CA ARG A 181 11.22 6.90 -14.35
C ARG A 181 12.59 7.47 -14.75
N GLY A 182 12.96 8.65 -14.26
CA GLY A 182 14.25 9.25 -14.55
C GLY A 182 15.43 8.40 -14.08
N VAL A 183 15.34 7.78 -12.89
CA VAL A 183 16.39 6.84 -12.43
C VAL A 183 16.46 5.60 -13.32
N CYS A 184 15.32 5.03 -13.72
CA CYS A 184 15.28 3.90 -14.64
C CYS A 184 15.88 4.24 -16.00
N GLU A 185 15.55 5.40 -16.58
CA GLU A 185 16.10 5.87 -17.86
C GLU A 185 17.62 6.07 -17.77
N GLY A 186 18.12 6.71 -16.69
CA GLY A 186 19.56 6.85 -16.46
C GLY A 186 20.29 5.52 -16.29
N LEU A 187 19.69 4.57 -15.56
CA LEU A 187 20.30 3.25 -15.37
C LEU A 187 20.24 2.39 -16.63
N ALA A 188 19.18 2.52 -17.45
CA ALA A 188 19.07 1.86 -18.75
C ALA A 188 20.16 2.36 -19.70
N TYR A 189 20.39 3.68 -19.76
CA TYR A 189 21.47 4.28 -20.55
C TYR A 189 22.84 3.67 -20.19
N LEU A 190 23.19 3.61 -18.91
CA LEU A 190 24.47 3.06 -18.43
C LEU A 190 24.68 1.56 -18.76
N ARG A 191 23.59 0.82 -18.99
CA ARG A 191 23.61 -0.63 -19.15
C ARG A 191 23.45 -1.11 -20.58
N LEU A 192 22.59 -0.41 -21.34
CA LEU A 192 22.07 -0.90 -22.61
C LEU A 192 22.51 -0.03 -23.79
N GLU A 193 22.78 1.26 -23.56
CA GLU A 193 23.01 2.22 -24.65
C GLU A 193 24.47 2.61 -24.85
N ILE A 194 25.35 2.32 -23.88
CA ILE A 194 26.79 2.58 -23.98
C ILE A 194 27.56 1.29 -24.31
N GLU A 195 28.60 1.41 -25.14
CA GLU A 195 29.38 0.29 -25.68
C GLU A 195 29.98 -0.61 -24.58
N ASN A 196 30.43 -0.01 -23.49
CA ASN A 196 30.92 -0.71 -22.31
C ASN A 196 30.01 -0.40 -21.11
N PRO A 197 29.13 -1.33 -20.71
CA PRO A 197 28.21 -1.12 -19.60
C PRO A 197 28.93 -0.72 -18.30
N ILE A 198 28.42 0.32 -17.66
CA ILE A 198 28.94 0.84 -16.39
C ILE A 198 27.98 0.40 -15.29
N MET A 199 28.53 -0.28 -14.27
CA MET A 199 27.81 -0.54 -13.03
C MET A 199 28.18 0.51 -11.99
N HIS A 200 27.16 1.10 -11.35
CA HIS A 200 27.30 2.15 -10.37
C HIS A 200 27.82 1.62 -9.03
N LEU A 201 27.31 0.47 -8.56
CA LEU A 201 27.67 -0.25 -7.34
C LEU A 201 27.40 0.46 -5.99
N ASP A 202 27.05 1.74 -6.01
CA ASP A 202 26.60 2.50 -4.82
C ASP A 202 25.28 3.25 -5.03
N LEU A 203 24.32 2.63 -5.73
CA LEU A 203 23.04 3.28 -5.97
C LEU A 203 22.26 3.39 -4.64
N LYS A 204 22.02 4.63 -4.20
CA LYS A 204 21.30 4.97 -2.96
C LYS A 204 20.64 6.35 -3.08
N PRO A 205 19.65 6.69 -2.24
CA PRO A 205 18.93 7.96 -2.33
C PRO A 205 19.81 9.22 -2.22
N GLU A 206 20.96 9.15 -1.55
CA GLU A 206 21.95 10.25 -1.50
C GLU A 206 22.58 10.53 -2.87
N ASN A 207 22.70 9.50 -3.71
CA ASN A 207 23.36 9.54 -5.03
C ASN A 207 22.37 9.77 -6.18
N ILE A 208 21.08 9.94 -5.87
CA ILE A 208 20.06 10.40 -6.83
C ILE A 208 19.79 11.87 -6.57
N LEU A 209 20.30 12.77 -7.41
CA LEU A 209 20.12 14.20 -7.26
C LEU A 209 18.88 14.69 -8.01
N LEU A 210 18.20 15.70 -7.46
CA LEU A 210 17.00 16.29 -8.06
C LEU A 210 17.27 17.71 -8.56
N ASN A 211 16.89 18.01 -9.80
CA ASN A 211 16.95 19.39 -10.31
C ASN A 211 15.73 20.22 -9.86
N LYS A 212 15.68 21.50 -10.23
CA LYS A 212 14.57 22.42 -9.89
C LYS A 212 13.18 21.91 -10.32
N ASN A 213 13.12 21.08 -11.36
CA ASN A 213 11.90 20.51 -11.92
C ASN A 213 11.58 19.10 -11.36
N MET A 214 12.27 18.68 -10.29
CA MET A 214 12.14 17.36 -9.68
C MET A 214 12.49 16.20 -10.62
N GLU A 215 13.38 16.43 -11.58
CA GLU A 215 13.94 15.38 -12.44
C GLU A 215 15.16 14.77 -11.77
N ALA A 216 15.22 13.43 -11.79
CA ALA A 216 16.29 12.67 -11.17
C ALA A 216 17.52 12.60 -12.07
N LYS A 217 18.69 12.74 -11.46
CA LYS A 217 20.00 12.50 -12.06
C LYS A 217 20.85 11.59 -11.17
N ILE A 218 21.44 10.53 -11.74
CA ILE A 218 22.35 9.62 -11.03
C ILE A 218 23.73 10.29 -10.91
N ALA A 219 24.29 10.28 -9.72
CA ALA A 219 25.55 10.92 -9.36
C ALA A 219 26.48 9.98 -8.58
N ASP A 220 27.76 10.35 -8.50
CA ASP A 220 28.81 9.69 -7.71
C ASP A 220 29.22 8.28 -8.17
N PHE A 221 30.00 8.25 -9.26
CA PHE A 221 30.53 7.04 -9.88
C PHE A 221 31.87 6.58 -9.29
N GLY A 222 32.23 7.03 -8.08
CA GLY A 222 33.57 6.82 -7.49
C GLY A 222 34.00 5.36 -7.28
N ILE A 223 33.05 4.41 -7.27
CA ILE A 223 33.34 2.97 -7.22
C ILE A 223 32.84 2.18 -8.43
N SER A 224 32.40 2.89 -9.47
CA SER A 224 31.85 2.28 -10.67
C SER A 224 32.87 1.37 -11.37
N LYS A 225 32.35 0.37 -12.09
CA LYS A 225 33.18 -0.58 -12.84
C LYS A 225 32.61 -0.79 -14.23
N LEU A 226 33.52 -0.83 -15.22
CA LEU A 226 33.23 -1.36 -16.55
C LEU A 226 33.09 -2.88 -16.44
N PHE A 227 32.03 -3.40 -17.05
CA PHE A 227 31.75 -4.83 -17.05
C PHE A 227 32.01 -5.40 -18.45
N GLY A 228 32.84 -6.44 -18.52
CA GLY A 228 33.16 -7.13 -19.77
C GLY A 228 32.16 -8.24 -20.10
N GLU A 229 32.55 -9.18 -20.97
CA GLU A 229 31.70 -10.30 -21.44
C GLU A 229 31.26 -11.27 -20.33
N GLU A 230 31.97 -11.32 -19.20
CA GLU A 230 31.62 -12.19 -18.06
C GLU A 230 30.41 -11.66 -17.28
N ASN A 231 29.41 -12.50 -16.99
CA ASN A 231 28.17 -12.09 -16.32
C ASN A 231 28.27 -11.93 -14.78
N THR A 232 29.31 -12.44 -14.13
CA THR A 232 29.51 -12.33 -12.67
C THR A 232 31.01 -12.28 -12.31
N LYS A 233 31.39 -11.49 -11.30
CA LYS A 233 32.77 -11.41 -10.78
C LYS A 233 32.80 -11.51 -9.25
N LYS A 234 33.62 -12.41 -8.71
CA LYS A 234 33.88 -12.50 -7.26
C LYS A 234 34.90 -11.44 -6.85
N THR A 235 34.61 -10.64 -5.83
CA THR A 235 35.51 -9.56 -5.37
C THR A 235 35.99 -9.81 -3.94
N MET A 236 37.22 -9.38 -3.62
CA MET A 236 37.79 -9.44 -2.26
C MET A 236 37.55 -8.17 -1.43
N SER A 237 37.07 -7.09 -2.05
CA SER A 237 36.86 -5.79 -1.41
C SER A 237 35.36 -5.54 -1.16
N VAL A 238 35.02 -5.01 0.02
CA VAL A 238 33.66 -4.55 0.33
C VAL A 238 33.40 -3.22 -0.40
N ILE A 239 32.32 -3.16 -1.18
CA ILE A 239 31.95 -2.05 -2.09
C ILE A 239 30.46 -1.75 -1.91
N GLY A 240 30.09 -0.46 -1.95
CA GLY A 240 28.69 0.01 -1.86
C GLY A 240 28.17 0.18 -0.44
N THR A 241 26.91 0.63 -0.32
CA THR A 241 26.27 0.97 0.96
C THR A 241 25.40 -0.17 1.51
N MET A 242 25.64 -0.55 2.77
CA MET A 242 24.86 -1.56 3.50
C MET A 242 23.36 -1.19 3.52
N GLY A 243 22.51 -2.16 3.19
CA GLY A 243 21.07 -1.94 2.99
C GLY A 243 20.65 -1.78 1.53
N TYR A 244 21.59 -1.64 0.59
CA TYR A 244 21.31 -1.65 -0.85
C TYR A 244 22.00 -2.83 -1.57
N TRP A 245 22.63 -3.73 -0.79
CA TRP A 245 23.35 -4.89 -1.30
C TRP A 245 22.42 -6.05 -1.67
N PRO A 246 22.63 -6.69 -2.83
CA PRO A 246 21.88 -7.87 -3.20
C PRO A 246 22.33 -9.11 -2.39
N PRO A 247 21.44 -10.10 -2.19
CA PRO A 247 21.74 -11.29 -1.37
C PRO A 247 22.97 -12.09 -1.82
N GLU A 248 23.20 -12.19 -3.13
CA GLU A 248 24.38 -12.85 -3.70
C GLU A 248 25.69 -12.16 -3.34
N TYR A 249 25.69 -10.83 -3.20
CA TYR A 249 26.85 -10.08 -2.74
C TYR A 249 27.10 -10.29 -1.25
N ILE A 250 26.03 -10.24 -0.44
CA ILE A 250 26.11 -10.45 1.02
C ILE A 250 26.65 -11.85 1.33
N LYS A 251 26.16 -12.86 0.63
CA LYS A 251 26.46 -14.27 0.94
C LYS A 251 27.76 -14.76 0.32
N HIS A 252 28.11 -14.28 -0.87
CA HIS A 252 29.17 -14.86 -1.69
C HIS A 252 30.19 -13.84 -2.25
N GLN A 253 30.01 -12.54 -1.97
CA GLN A 253 30.84 -11.44 -2.51
C GLN A 253 30.89 -11.45 -4.05
N ILE A 254 29.78 -11.84 -4.68
CA ILE A 254 29.62 -11.85 -6.14
C ILE A 254 28.99 -10.53 -6.57
N ILE A 255 29.64 -9.86 -7.52
CA ILE A 255 29.09 -8.71 -8.23
C ILE A 255 28.54 -9.23 -9.58
N SER A 256 27.24 -9.10 -9.76
CA SER A 256 26.49 -9.47 -10.97
C SER A 256 26.05 -8.23 -11.73
N LYS A 257 25.60 -8.41 -12.98
CA LYS A 257 24.92 -7.33 -13.73
C LYS A 257 23.66 -6.88 -13.01
N GLU A 258 23.07 -7.66 -12.11
CA GLU A 258 21.81 -7.36 -11.44
C GLU A 258 21.99 -6.50 -10.18
N PHE A 259 23.22 -6.19 -9.79
CA PHE A 259 23.52 -5.48 -8.55
C PHE A 259 22.76 -4.15 -8.42
N ASP A 260 22.92 -3.26 -9.41
CA ASP A 260 22.26 -1.94 -9.38
C ASP A 260 20.73 -2.04 -9.55
N ILE A 261 20.23 -3.11 -10.18
CA ILE A 261 18.79 -3.37 -10.32
C ILE A 261 18.19 -3.72 -8.97
N PHE A 262 18.89 -4.51 -8.16
CA PHE A 262 18.47 -4.77 -6.78
C PHE A 262 18.46 -3.48 -5.95
N SER A 263 19.54 -2.69 -6.01
CA SER A 263 19.62 -1.41 -5.31
C SER A 263 18.52 -0.44 -5.75
N LEU A 264 18.18 -0.40 -7.06
CA LEU A 264 17.05 0.35 -7.60
C LEU A 264 15.72 -0.12 -7.01
N GLY A 265 15.49 -1.43 -6.90
CA GLY A 265 14.30 -1.98 -6.26
C GLY A 265 14.12 -1.50 -4.82
N VAL A 266 15.20 -1.46 -4.04
CA VAL A 266 15.18 -0.91 -2.67
C VAL A 266 14.85 0.58 -2.66
N ILE A 267 15.41 1.36 -3.60
CA ILE A 267 15.13 2.80 -3.74
C ILE A 267 13.66 3.04 -4.10
N ILE A 268 13.09 2.28 -5.03
CA ILE A 268 11.68 2.40 -5.42
C ILE A 268 10.78 2.12 -4.21
N VAL A 269 11.05 1.07 -3.44
CA VAL A 269 10.30 0.77 -2.21
C VAL A 269 10.38 1.94 -1.22
N LYS A 270 11.57 2.53 -1.03
CA LYS A 270 11.74 3.71 -0.17
C LYS A 270 11.01 4.95 -0.72
N ILE A 271 10.97 5.16 -2.04
CA ILE A 271 10.18 6.22 -2.68
C ILE A 271 8.69 5.97 -2.46
N MET A 272 8.22 4.72 -2.45
CA MET A 272 6.80 4.39 -2.27
C MET A 272 6.34 4.48 -0.81
N VAL A 273 7.17 4.00 0.14
CA VAL A 273 6.77 3.74 1.53
C VAL A 273 7.32 4.77 2.53
N GLY A 274 8.41 5.48 2.19
CA GLY A 274 9.13 6.35 3.14
C GLY A 274 9.99 5.57 4.16
N GLN A 275 10.41 6.22 5.26
CA GLN A 275 11.35 5.67 6.26
C GLN A 275 10.86 4.48 7.11
N ASN A 276 9.58 4.07 7.03
CA ASN A 276 9.08 2.92 7.82
C ASN A 276 9.57 1.54 7.32
N TYR A 277 10.49 1.49 6.36
CA TYR A 277 11.06 0.25 5.83
C TYR A 277 12.41 -0.09 6.49
N ASN A 278 12.40 -0.91 7.55
CA ASN A 278 13.59 -1.32 8.32
C ASN A 278 13.98 -2.81 8.21
N SER A 279 13.30 -3.65 7.43
CA SER A 279 13.53 -5.11 7.43
C SER A 279 14.20 -5.63 6.16
N ILE A 280 15.40 -5.16 5.84
CA ILE A 280 16.22 -5.73 4.75
C ILE A 280 16.87 -7.06 5.16
N VAL A 281 16.84 -7.42 6.45
CA VAL A 281 17.45 -8.66 6.96
C VAL A 281 16.66 -9.93 6.56
N GLU A 282 15.42 -9.83 6.05
CA GLU A 282 14.55 -11.00 5.77
C GLU A 282 14.17 -11.24 4.29
N MET A 283 14.75 -10.52 3.32
CA MET A 283 14.41 -10.73 1.91
C MET A 283 15.29 -11.77 1.21
N THR A 284 14.76 -12.98 1.02
CA THR A 284 15.34 -13.98 0.10
C THR A 284 15.12 -13.55 -1.35
N ALA A 285 16.12 -13.77 -2.22
CA ALA A 285 16.21 -13.37 -3.63
C ALA A 285 14.97 -13.64 -4.53
N ARG A 286 14.03 -14.50 -4.09
CA ARG A 286 12.76 -14.76 -4.77
C ARG A 286 11.74 -13.61 -4.69
N LYS A 287 11.80 -12.72 -3.69
CA LYS A 287 10.87 -11.59 -3.56
C LYS A 287 11.20 -10.40 -4.47
N SER A 288 12.47 -10.23 -4.83
CA SER A 288 12.95 -9.10 -5.65
C SER A 288 12.61 -9.24 -7.13
N ILE A 289 12.61 -10.46 -7.67
CA ILE A 289 12.30 -10.73 -9.10
C ILE A 289 10.81 -10.60 -9.39
N LYS A 290 9.94 -10.85 -8.40
CA LYS A 290 8.48 -10.83 -8.55
C LYS A 290 7.86 -9.44 -8.71
N LEU A 291 8.61 -8.37 -8.43
CA LEU A 291 8.16 -6.98 -8.53
C LEU A 291 8.50 -6.31 -9.88
N PHE A 292 9.30 -6.96 -10.74
CA PHE A 292 9.83 -6.33 -11.96
C PHE A 292 9.41 -7.00 -13.29
N TYR A 293 8.72 -8.15 -13.29
CA TYR A 293 8.43 -8.92 -14.51
C TYR A 293 6.94 -9.14 -14.81
N GLU A 294 6.02 -8.33 -14.27
CA GLU A 294 4.58 -8.49 -14.55
C GLU A 294 4.01 -7.58 -15.66
N ASP A 295 4.86 -6.93 -16.46
CA ASP A 295 4.40 -6.17 -17.63
C ASP A 295 5.48 -6.18 -18.73
N ASP A 296 5.56 -7.28 -19.48
CA ASP A 296 5.66 -7.24 -20.94
C ASP A 296 5.49 -8.66 -21.50
N GLY A 297 4.63 -8.78 -22.51
CA GLY A 297 4.36 -10.02 -23.21
C GLY A 297 5.55 -10.50 -24.01
N ASP A 298 5.60 -11.82 -24.19
CA ASP A 298 6.48 -12.60 -25.06
C ASP A 298 7.96 -12.72 -24.65
N SER A 299 8.34 -13.93 -24.19
CA SER A 299 9.31 -14.76 -24.90
C SER A 299 9.66 -15.99 -24.06
N SER A 300 9.23 -17.15 -24.57
CA SER A 300 9.83 -18.44 -24.30
C SER A 300 11.30 -18.44 -24.76
N THR A 301 12.27 -18.50 -23.85
CA THR A 301 13.56 -19.24 -23.94
C THR A 301 14.58 -18.71 -22.91
N LEU A 302 14.90 -19.53 -21.90
CA LEU A 302 16.25 -19.85 -21.39
C LEU A 302 16.11 -20.61 -20.05
N SER A 303 16.02 -21.93 -20.13
CA SER A 303 16.01 -22.85 -18.98
C SER A 303 16.70 -24.16 -19.36
N SER A 304 17.98 -24.10 -19.75
CA SER A 304 18.74 -25.34 -20.00
C SER A 304 20.18 -25.40 -19.48
N ASP A 305 20.83 -24.29 -19.08
CA ASP A 305 22.30 -24.33 -18.90
C ASP A 305 22.82 -23.98 -17.49
N ILE A 306 22.26 -24.54 -16.42
CA ILE A 306 22.87 -24.44 -15.07
C ILE A 306 23.00 -25.80 -14.34
N ASN A 307 22.68 -26.92 -14.97
CA ASN A 307 22.89 -28.25 -14.36
C ASN A 307 24.07 -28.99 -15.00
N ASN A 308 25.30 -28.49 -14.79
CA ASN A 308 26.53 -29.29 -14.86
C ASN A 308 27.71 -28.47 -14.32
N ILE A 309 28.29 -28.87 -13.18
CA ILE A 309 29.74 -29.07 -12.99
C ILE A 309 29.96 -29.58 -11.55
N THR A 310 30.69 -30.69 -11.51
CA THR A 310 31.01 -31.63 -10.45
C THR A 310 32.05 -31.11 -9.44
N THR A 311 32.07 -31.76 -8.27
CA THR A 311 33.03 -31.61 -7.15
C THR A 311 34.46 -32.10 -7.50
N PRO A 312 35.48 -31.85 -6.63
CA PRO A 312 35.94 -32.94 -5.75
C PRO A 312 36.47 -32.56 -4.34
N SER A 313 36.20 -33.48 -3.39
CA SER A 313 36.97 -34.06 -2.24
C SER A 313 38.14 -33.27 -1.60
N SER A 314 38.50 -33.35 -0.30
CA SER A 314 38.51 -34.39 0.78
C SER A 314 38.87 -33.67 2.11
N GLU A 315 38.67 -34.14 3.35
CA GLU A 315 39.07 -35.40 4.00
C GLU A 315 38.34 -35.61 5.36
N THR A 316 37.96 -36.87 5.64
CA THR A 316 38.02 -37.66 6.91
C THR A 316 37.49 -37.06 8.23
N SER A 317 36.84 -37.76 9.17
CA SER A 317 36.31 -39.13 9.36
C SER A 317 35.78 -39.15 10.81
N PHE A 318 34.63 -39.78 11.11
CA PHE A 318 34.35 -40.57 12.35
C PHE A 318 32.85 -40.95 12.40
N ILE A 319 32.58 -42.26 12.42
CA ILE A 319 31.30 -42.95 12.68
C ILE A 319 31.56 -43.81 13.94
N PRO A 320 30.68 -43.85 14.97
CA PRO A 320 29.50 -44.74 15.07
C PRO A 320 28.28 -44.07 15.77
N GLN A 321 27.04 -44.55 15.79
CA GLN A 321 26.33 -45.76 15.38
C GLN A 321 24.81 -45.43 15.34
N SER A 322 24.06 -46.26 14.62
CA SER A 322 22.62 -46.21 14.34
C SER A 322 21.70 -46.29 15.56
N GLU A 323 20.48 -45.73 15.45
CA GLU A 323 19.23 -46.49 15.66
C GLU A 323 17.99 -45.77 15.06
N ASN A 324 17.39 -46.42 14.06
CA ASN A 324 15.96 -46.56 13.75
C ASN A 324 15.07 -45.36 13.36
N GLY A 325 14.70 -45.34 12.06
CA GLY A 325 13.44 -44.81 11.55
C GLY A 325 13.41 -44.81 10.02
N PRO A 326 12.66 -45.70 9.34
CA PRO A 326 12.70 -45.82 7.88
C PRO A 326 11.76 -44.82 7.19
N ASP A 327 12.26 -44.32 6.06
CA ASP A 327 11.57 -44.01 4.80
C ASP A 327 10.35 -43.08 4.80
N LEU A 328 10.61 -41.83 4.39
CA LEU A 328 9.70 -41.01 3.60
C LEU A 328 10.51 -40.29 2.52
N GLU A 329 11.04 -41.06 1.57
CA GLU A 329 11.14 -40.58 0.19
C GLU A 329 9.72 -40.53 -0.37
N LEU A 330 9.12 -39.35 -0.38
CA LEU A 330 8.04 -39.04 -1.31
C LEU A 330 8.48 -37.84 -2.13
N LEU A 331 8.83 -38.17 -3.37
CA LEU A 331 8.86 -37.32 -4.55
C LEU A 331 7.88 -36.14 -4.41
N ASP A 332 8.41 -34.92 -4.39
CA ASP A 332 7.66 -33.75 -4.83
C ASP A 332 7.41 -33.92 -6.34
N SER A 333 6.32 -34.61 -6.67
CA SER A 333 5.67 -34.41 -7.96
C SER A 333 5.23 -32.95 -8.02
N GLU A 334 5.63 -32.27 -9.08
CA GLU A 334 5.06 -30.99 -9.50
C GLU A 334 3.56 -31.19 -9.79
N HIS A 335 2.72 -31.22 -8.75
CA HIS A 335 1.30 -31.01 -8.90
C HIS A 335 1.08 -29.50 -8.99
N THR A 336 0.86 -29.02 -10.21
CA THR A 336 0.45 -27.64 -10.51
C THR A 336 -0.93 -27.37 -9.90
N GLU A 337 -0.98 -27.04 -8.61
CA GLU A 337 -2.20 -26.58 -7.93
C GLU A 337 -2.71 -25.28 -8.60
N LEU A 338 -3.92 -25.27 -9.14
CA LEU A 338 -4.53 -24.07 -9.76
C LEU A 338 -4.74 -22.91 -8.79
N LEU A 339 -4.93 -23.22 -7.50
CA LEU A 339 -5.10 -22.25 -6.43
C LEU A 339 -4.05 -22.49 -5.35
N HIS A 340 -3.38 -21.43 -4.93
CA HIS A 340 -2.52 -21.49 -3.75
C HIS A 340 -3.38 -21.39 -2.49
N VAL A 341 -3.40 -22.46 -1.69
CA VAL A 341 -4.30 -22.61 -0.53
C VAL A 341 -3.57 -22.38 0.79
N GLN A 342 -4.13 -21.52 1.65
CA GLN A 342 -3.57 -21.25 2.98
C GLN A 342 -4.67 -21.04 4.03
N PRO A 343 -4.60 -21.67 5.22
CA PRO A 343 -3.63 -22.68 5.65
C PRO A 343 -3.93 -24.07 5.04
N ARG A 344 -2.92 -24.96 5.01
CA ARG A 344 -3.11 -26.38 4.60
C ARG A 344 -3.78 -27.23 5.68
N GLU A 345 -3.74 -26.77 6.94
CA GLU A 345 -4.46 -27.35 8.06
C GLU A 345 -5.45 -26.35 8.63
N LEU A 346 -6.71 -26.76 8.76
CA LEU A 346 -7.80 -25.93 9.24
C LEU A 346 -7.92 -26.09 10.74
N CYS A 347 -7.34 -25.13 11.47
CA CYS A 347 -7.32 -25.15 12.93
C CYS A 347 -8.54 -24.44 13.51
N PHE A 348 -9.29 -25.16 14.34
CA PHE A 348 -10.42 -24.63 15.09
C PHE A 348 -10.04 -24.63 16.59
N PRO A 349 -9.73 -23.46 17.18
CA PRO A 349 -9.15 -23.39 18.51
C PRO A 349 -10.16 -23.79 19.61
N PHE A 350 -9.70 -24.59 20.57
CA PHE A 350 -10.39 -24.78 21.86
C PHE A 350 -10.09 -23.64 22.84
N MET A 351 -11.01 -23.35 23.76
CA MET A 351 -10.74 -22.54 24.97
C MET A 351 -10.64 -23.45 26.20
N SER A 352 -9.67 -23.15 27.08
CA SER A 352 -9.41 -23.89 28.31
C SER A 352 -10.57 -23.79 29.29
N SER A 353 -10.70 -24.83 30.14
CA SER A 353 -11.85 -25.15 30.99
C SER A 353 -12.14 -24.20 32.16
N LEU A 354 -11.63 -22.96 32.15
CA LEU A 354 -11.82 -21.99 33.24
C LEU A 354 -12.96 -20.98 33.02
N GLU A 355 -13.54 -20.91 31.83
CA GLU A 355 -14.77 -20.12 31.59
C GLU A 355 -16.01 -20.95 31.87
N VAL A 356 -16.42 -20.98 33.14
CA VAL A 356 -17.70 -21.56 33.56
C VAL A 356 -18.83 -20.61 33.16
N LEU A 357 -19.43 -20.83 31.98
CA LEU A 357 -20.86 -20.60 31.79
C LEU A 357 -21.43 -21.50 30.68
N PRO A 358 -22.54 -22.22 30.93
CA PRO A 358 -23.05 -23.23 30.03
C PRO A 358 -23.87 -22.60 28.90
N ARG A 359 -23.23 -22.04 27.86
CA ARG A 359 -23.92 -21.74 26.61
C ARG A 359 -23.71 -22.89 25.62
N LYS A 360 -24.70 -23.77 25.50
CA LYS A 360 -24.85 -24.89 24.55
C LYS A 360 -24.73 -24.51 23.04
N LYS A 361 -24.21 -23.34 22.69
CA LYS A 361 -24.26 -22.79 21.32
C LYS A 361 -23.03 -22.01 20.87
N ALA A 362 -21.97 -21.80 21.65
CA ALA A 362 -20.81 -21.03 21.19
C ALA A 362 -20.28 -21.58 19.84
N MET A 363 -19.86 -20.72 18.92
CA MET A 363 -19.36 -21.11 17.60
C MET A 363 -17.87 -20.81 17.48
N ILE A 364 -17.15 -21.61 16.72
CA ILE A 364 -15.74 -21.41 16.39
C ILE A 364 -15.57 -21.42 14.87
N SER A 365 -14.66 -20.61 14.36
CA SER A 365 -14.40 -20.51 12.93
C SER A 365 -12.93 -20.41 12.59
N CYS A 366 -12.59 -20.76 11.37
CA CYS A 366 -11.27 -20.56 10.78
C CYS A 366 -11.40 -19.97 9.37
N SER A 367 -10.36 -19.26 8.95
CA SER A 367 -10.29 -18.64 7.62
C SER A 367 -9.45 -19.50 6.68
N LEU A 368 -9.97 -19.76 5.49
CA LEU A 368 -9.29 -20.44 4.39
C LEU A 368 -9.16 -19.47 3.22
N GLN A 369 -7.94 -19.22 2.78
CA GLN A 369 -7.63 -18.36 1.65
C GLN A 369 -7.30 -19.21 0.41
N LEU A 370 -8.02 -18.94 -0.67
CA LEU A 370 -7.79 -19.50 -2.00
C LEU A 370 -7.24 -18.37 -2.88
N ASN A 371 -5.95 -18.44 -3.21
CA ASN A 371 -5.28 -17.40 -3.98
C ASN A 371 -5.10 -17.85 -5.43
N ASN A 372 -5.78 -17.16 -6.36
CA ASN A 372 -5.60 -17.35 -7.78
C ASN A 372 -4.52 -16.40 -8.30
N LYS A 373 -3.36 -16.95 -8.64
CA LYS A 373 -2.23 -16.20 -9.22
C LYS A 373 -2.25 -16.19 -10.74
N GLU A 374 -3.12 -16.98 -11.36
CA GLU A 374 -3.22 -17.16 -12.79
C GLU A 374 -4.09 -16.07 -13.43
N ASN A 375 -4.05 -16.00 -14.77
CA ASN A 375 -4.85 -15.07 -15.56
C ASN A 375 -6.27 -15.58 -15.86
N ASP A 376 -6.56 -16.85 -15.57
CA ASP A 376 -7.85 -17.48 -15.81
C ASP A 376 -8.71 -17.55 -14.54
N ARG A 377 -10.03 -17.70 -14.72
CA ARG A 377 -10.96 -17.91 -13.61
C ARG A 377 -10.90 -19.37 -13.16
N VAL A 378 -10.82 -19.60 -11.87
CA VAL A 378 -10.81 -20.95 -11.29
C VAL A 378 -12.09 -21.18 -10.49
N ALA A 379 -12.85 -22.22 -10.83
CA ALA A 379 -13.98 -22.66 -10.03
C ALA A 379 -13.47 -23.55 -8.89
N PHE A 380 -14.07 -23.41 -7.71
CA PHE A 380 -13.81 -24.30 -6.58
C PHE A 380 -15.09 -24.91 -6.02
N MET A 381 -14.96 -26.10 -5.45
CA MET A 381 -15.98 -26.75 -4.65
C MET A 381 -15.32 -27.40 -3.43
N LEU A 382 -15.64 -26.90 -2.24
CA LEU A 382 -15.13 -27.41 -0.97
C LEU A 382 -16.20 -28.27 -0.30
N VAL A 383 -15.88 -29.54 -0.06
CA VAL A 383 -16.77 -30.55 0.50
C VAL A 383 -16.23 -31.03 1.84
N ALA A 384 -17.00 -30.88 2.91
CA ALA A 384 -16.65 -31.46 4.20
C ALA A 384 -16.95 -32.97 4.21
N LYS A 385 -16.05 -33.78 4.76
CA LYS A 385 -16.30 -35.22 5.01
C LYS A 385 -17.53 -35.41 5.92
N THR A 386 -17.66 -34.55 6.93
CA THR A 386 -18.76 -34.58 7.90
C THR A 386 -19.58 -33.27 7.90
N PRO A 387 -20.38 -32.96 6.87
CA PRO A 387 -21.04 -31.66 6.72
C PRO A 387 -21.92 -31.23 7.91
N LYS A 388 -22.49 -32.20 8.63
CA LYS A 388 -23.34 -31.94 9.81
C LYS A 388 -22.57 -31.33 10.99
N LYS A 389 -21.23 -31.46 11.04
CA LYS A 389 -20.40 -30.84 12.07
C LYS A 389 -20.23 -29.33 11.83
N TYR A 390 -20.33 -28.87 10.60
CA TYR A 390 -20.09 -27.49 10.19
C TYR A 390 -21.40 -26.78 9.84
N LEU A 391 -21.39 -25.45 9.76
CA LEU A 391 -22.52 -24.65 9.24
C LEU A 391 -22.68 -24.77 7.71
N THR A 392 -22.09 -25.78 7.09
CA THR A 392 -22.02 -25.95 5.63
C THR A 392 -22.69 -27.27 5.24
N ARG A 393 -24.04 -27.31 5.22
CA ARG A 393 -24.80 -28.52 4.84
C ARG A 393 -24.66 -28.90 3.37
N LYS A 394 -24.29 -27.93 2.53
CA LYS A 394 -24.00 -28.09 1.11
C LYS A 394 -22.52 -27.76 0.86
N PRO A 395 -21.91 -28.26 -0.23
CA PRO A 395 -20.59 -27.82 -0.66
C PRO A 395 -20.53 -26.30 -0.78
N LEU A 396 -19.41 -25.72 -0.35
CA LEU A 396 -19.12 -24.32 -0.58
C LEU A 396 -18.52 -24.19 -1.97
N CYS A 397 -19.16 -23.40 -2.83
CA CYS A 397 -18.76 -23.28 -4.22
C CYS A 397 -18.60 -21.80 -4.59
N GLY A 398 -17.66 -21.53 -5.48
CA GLY A 398 -17.45 -20.18 -5.99
C GLY A 398 -16.45 -20.16 -7.14
N ILE A 399 -16.26 -18.98 -7.70
CA ILE A 399 -15.24 -18.70 -8.71
C ILE A 399 -14.25 -17.72 -8.09
N VAL A 400 -12.97 -18.04 -8.15
CA VAL A 400 -11.87 -17.12 -7.81
C VAL A 400 -11.43 -16.43 -9.10
N PRO A 401 -11.66 -15.11 -9.23
CA PRO A 401 -11.21 -14.38 -10.41
C PRO A 401 -9.69 -14.34 -10.51
N PRO A 402 -9.14 -13.98 -11.69
CA PRO A 402 -7.70 -13.84 -11.89
C PRO A 402 -7.09 -12.85 -10.91
N ARG A 403 -5.89 -13.17 -10.40
CA ARG A 403 -5.11 -12.31 -9.48
C ARG A 403 -5.90 -11.84 -8.25
N CYS A 404 -6.85 -12.64 -7.78
CA CYS A 404 -7.71 -12.33 -6.63
C CYS A 404 -7.55 -13.38 -5.53
N ILE A 405 -7.85 -12.95 -4.30
CA ILE A 405 -7.96 -13.86 -3.15
C ILE A 405 -9.45 -14.12 -2.87
N TYR A 406 -9.79 -15.36 -2.57
CA TYR A 406 -11.08 -15.73 -2.01
C TYR A 406 -10.89 -16.23 -0.58
N THR A 407 -11.41 -15.51 0.40
CA THR A 407 -11.37 -15.86 1.81
C THR A 407 -12.69 -16.51 2.23
N LEU A 408 -12.65 -17.77 2.61
CA LEU A 408 -13.78 -18.54 3.13
C LEU A 408 -13.70 -18.59 4.66
N SER A 409 -14.80 -18.24 5.33
CA SER A 409 -14.97 -18.54 6.75
C SER A 409 -15.67 -19.88 6.92
N LEU A 410 -14.99 -20.82 7.56
CA LEU A 410 -15.54 -22.12 7.93
C LEU A 410 -15.91 -22.09 9.40
N THR A 411 -17.15 -22.46 9.73
CA THR A 411 -17.68 -22.35 11.09
C THR A 411 -18.27 -23.66 11.56
N MET A 412 -18.05 -24.01 12.83
CA MET A 412 -18.74 -25.10 13.52
C MET A 412 -19.13 -24.77 14.96
N PRO A 413 -20.10 -25.48 15.56
CA PRO A 413 -20.39 -25.37 16.98
C PRO A 413 -19.19 -25.78 17.82
N LYS A 414 -18.94 -25.04 18.91
CA LYS A 414 -17.92 -25.33 19.92
C LYS A 414 -18.17 -26.72 20.49
N GLN A 415 -17.16 -27.60 20.37
CA GLN A 415 -17.23 -28.96 20.89
C GLN A 415 -16.57 -29.04 22.28
N PRO A 416 -17.03 -29.93 23.17
CA PRO A 416 -16.29 -30.24 24.39
C PRO A 416 -14.95 -30.91 24.06
N PRO A 417 -13.93 -30.81 24.94
CA PRO A 417 -12.67 -31.50 24.74
C PRO A 417 -12.91 -33.00 24.61
N VAL A 418 -12.38 -33.61 23.56
CA VAL A 418 -12.55 -35.04 23.29
C VAL A 418 -11.77 -35.83 24.34
N THR A 419 -12.48 -36.42 25.29
CA THR A 419 -11.93 -37.47 26.16
C THR A 419 -12.04 -38.80 25.41
N SER A 420 -10.90 -39.43 25.12
CA SER A 420 -10.71 -40.77 24.54
C SER A 420 -10.51 -40.86 23.02
N SER A 421 -9.52 -41.68 22.69
CA SER A 421 -8.81 -41.86 21.43
C SER A 421 -9.46 -42.92 20.52
N SER A 422 -10.72 -42.71 20.12
CA SER A 422 -11.45 -43.71 19.31
C SER A 422 -12.08 -43.17 18.03
N ASP A 423 -11.47 -42.18 17.37
CA ASP A 423 -11.88 -41.77 16.02
C ASP A 423 -10.65 -41.72 15.10
N SER A 424 -10.23 -42.89 14.63
CA SER A 424 -9.04 -43.14 13.81
C SER A 424 -9.17 -42.72 12.34
N GLY A 425 -10.00 -41.71 12.06
CA GLY A 425 -10.12 -41.11 10.73
C GLY A 425 -10.45 -39.63 10.86
N GLY A 426 -9.42 -38.79 11.01
CA GLY A 426 -9.54 -37.34 11.16
C GLY A 426 -10.56 -36.72 10.19
N ASP A 427 -11.24 -35.68 10.65
CA ASP A 427 -12.16 -34.92 9.79
C ASP A 427 -11.34 -34.09 8.80
N TYR A 428 -11.84 -33.95 7.58
CA TYR A 428 -11.15 -33.24 6.51
C TYR A 428 -12.15 -32.60 5.55
N PHE A 429 -11.64 -31.66 4.78
CA PHE A 429 -12.34 -31.07 3.65
C PHE A 429 -11.62 -31.47 2.36
N THR A 430 -12.39 -31.75 1.32
CA THR A 430 -11.85 -31.96 -0.02
C THR A 430 -12.17 -30.73 -0.87
N LEU A 431 -11.14 -30.08 -1.38
CA LEU A 431 -11.21 -28.96 -2.29
C LEU A 431 -11.02 -29.47 -3.72
N TYR A 432 -12.05 -29.33 -4.54
CA TYR A 432 -11.98 -29.54 -5.98
C TYR A 432 -11.76 -28.20 -6.68
N THR A 433 -10.84 -28.15 -7.64
CA THR A 433 -10.59 -26.96 -8.47
C THR A 433 -10.49 -27.31 -9.94
N THR A 434 -10.99 -26.42 -10.80
CA THR A 434 -10.88 -26.56 -12.25
C THR A 434 -10.97 -25.20 -12.92
N LEU A 435 -10.39 -25.06 -14.11
CA LEU A 435 -10.50 -23.84 -14.90
C LEU A 435 -11.94 -23.65 -15.39
N VAL A 436 -12.41 -22.41 -15.39
CA VAL A 436 -13.72 -22.08 -15.94
C VAL A 436 -13.56 -21.90 -17.45
N SER A 437 -13.89 -22.94 -18.24
CA SER A 437 -14.12 -22.77 -19.68
C SER A 437 -15.40 -21.93 -19.92
N GLN A 438 -15.66 -21.53 -21.18
CA GLN A 438 -16.61 -20.48 -21.61
C GLN A 438 -18.04 -20.50 -21.00
N TYR A 439 -18.41 -21.53 -20.23
CA TYR A 439 -19.66 -21.66 -19.49
C TYR A 439 -19.54 -21.12 -18.05
N ASP A 440 -20.19 -19.99 -17.78
CA ASP A 440 -20.33 -19.44 -16.43
C ASP A 440 -21.56 -20.03 -15.72
N PRO A 441 -21.40 -20.76 -14.60
CA PRO A 441 -22.53 -21.35 -13.86
C PRO A 441 -23.47 -20.29 -13.23
N ARG A 442 -23.16 -19.00 -13.34
CA ARG A 442 -24.02 -17.90 -12.88
C ARG A 442 -25.26 -17.68 -13.76
N ASP A 443 -25.37 -18.36 -14.91
CA ASP A 443 -26.52 -18.24 -15.83
C ASP A 443 -27.83 -18.87 -15.32
N HIS A 444 -28.93 -18.45 -15.97
CA HIS A 444 -30.37 -18.52 -15.63
C HIS A 444 -31.02 -19.91 -15.37
N ASP A 445 -30.28 -20.89 -14.86
CA ASP A 445 -30.85 -22.18 -14.48
C ASP A 445 -31.48 -22.13 -13.06
N LYS A 446 -32.63 -22.80 -12.86
CA LYS A 446 -33.38 -22.78 -11.58
C LYS A 446 -32.77 -23.64 -10.47
N ASP A 447 -31.67 -24.34 -10.78
CA ASP A 447 -31.01 -25.26 -9.86
C ASP A 447 -30.29 -24.55 -8.71
N SER A 448 -30.20 -25.24 -7.56
CA SER A 448 -29.38 -24.82 -6.42
C SER A 448 -27.91 -24.62 -6.84
N VAL A 449 -27.23 -23.60 -6.31
CA VAL A 449 -25.81 -23.28 -6.61
C VAL A 449 -24.93 -24.53 -6.56
N SER A 450 -25.04 -25.33 -5.50
CA SER A 450 -24.29 -26.59 -5.35
C SER A 450 -24.48 -27.59 -6.50
N VAL A 451 -25.69 -27.67 -7.08
CA VAL A 451 -26.00 -28.57 -8.22
C VAL A 451 -25.35 -28.05 -9.50
N LYS A 452 -25.36 -26.72 -9.70
CA LYS A 452 -24.71 -26.09 -10.86
C LYS A 452 -23.20 -26.36 -10.88
N TYR A 453 -22.54 -26.17 -9.74
CA TYR A 453 -21.11 -26.46 -9.63
C TYR A 453 -20.82 -27.96 -9.74
N HIS A 454 -21.65 -28.83 -9.16
CA HIS A 454 -21.47 -30.27 -9.33
C HIS A 454 -21.54 -30.67 -10.83
N LYS A 455 -22.52 -30.15 -11.57
CA LYS A 455 -22.61 -30.33 -13.03
C LYS A 455 -21.39 -29.76 -13.77
N LEU A 456 -20.85 -28.62 -13.32
CA LEU A 456 -19.65 -28.03 -13.91
C LEU A 456 -18.43 -28.94 -13.76
N PHE A 457 -18.18 -29.46 -12.56
CA PHE A 457 -17.07 -30.38 -12.31
C PHE A 457 -17.24 -31.72 -13.05
N GLU A 458 -18.46 -32.24 -13.17
CA GLU A 458 -18.73 -33.45 -13.96
C GLU A 458 -18.50 -33.21 -15.47
N LYS A 459 -18.91 -32.05 -16.00
CA LYS A 459 -18.66 -31.67 -17.39
C LYS A 459 -17.18 -31.49 -17.67
N ALA A 460 -16.43 -30.85 -16.77
CA ALA A 460 -14.99 -30.67 -16.89
C ALA A 460 -14.29 -32.03 -17.05
N LYS A 461 -14.63 -33.00 -16.18
CA LYS A 461 -14.14 -34.38 -16.29
C LYS A 461 -14.51 -35.05 -17.62
N GLN A 462 -15.75 -34.87 -18.10
CA GLN A 462 -16.19 -35.43 -19.39
C GLN A 462 -15.50 -34.79 -20.60
N ALA A 463 -15.16 -33.50 -20.50
CA ALA A 463 -14.45 -32.75 -21.53
C ALA A 463 -12.93 -33.03 -21.56
N GLY A 464 -12.42 -33.82 -20.61
CA GLY A 464 -10.98 -34.07 -20.45
C GLY A 464 -10.23 -32.90 -19.83
N GLU A 465 -10.92 -31.94 -19.22
CA GLU A 465 -10.30 -30.87 -18.44
C GLU A 465 -9.77 -31.43 -17.11
N GLU A 466 -8.62 -30.92 -16.66
CA GLU A 466 -8.02 -31.36 -15.40
C GLU A 466 -8.83 -30.81 -14.20
N VAL A 467 -9.21 -31.72 -13.30
CA VAL A 467 -9.84 -31.39 -12.02
C VAL A 467 -8.87 -31.77 -10.92
N HIS A 468 -8.32 -30.76 -10.24
CA HIS A 468 -7.39 -30.98 -9.14
C HIS A 468 -8.16 -31.17 -7.83
N GLU A 469 -7.72 -32.14 -7.05
CA GLU A 469 -8.28 -32.49 -5.76
C GLU A 469 -7.23 -32.30 -4.66
N LEU A 470 -7.57 -31.50 -3.64
CA LEU A 470 -6.71 -31.25 -2.48
C LEU A 470 -7.46 -31.58 -1.19
N THR A 471 -6.86 -32.38 -0.31
CA THR A 471 -7.42 -32.72 0.99
C THR A 471 -6.84 -31.82 2.09
N LEU A 472 -7.70 -31.09 2.80
CA LEU A 472 -7.36 -30.21 3.91
C LEU A 472 -7.78 -30.84 5.23
N ARG A 473 -6.83 -31.05 6.13
CA ARG A 473 -7.11 -31.65 7.45
C ARG A 473 -7.80 -30.64 8.35
N ALA A 474 -8.88 -31.04 9.02
CA ALA A 474 -9.51 -30.23 10.07
C ALA A 474 -8.99 -30.67 11.44
N ILE A 475 -8.42 -29.72 12.18
CA ILE A 475 -7.80 -29.95 13.49
C ILE A 475 -8.60 -29.19 14.54
N CYS A 476 -9.08 -29.91 15.54
CA CYS A 476 -9.59 -29.33 16.78
C CYS A 476 -8.56 -29.62 17.85
N ASP A 477 -7.72 -28.65 18.21
CA ASP A 477 -6.70 -28.82 19.25
C ASP A 477 -6.50 -27.53 20.06
N GLN A 478 -5.85 -27.62 21.23
CA GLN A 478 -5.51 -26.44 22.01
C GLN A 478 -4.52 -25.56 21.23
N PRO A 479 -4.69 -24.23 21.22
CA PRO A 479 -3.76 -23.36 20.50
C PRO A 479 -2.34 -23.56 21.06
N ALA A 480 -1.41 -23.97 20.20
CA ALA A 480 0.00 -24.03 20.54
C ALA A 480 0.47 -22.62 20.99
N GLN A 481 1.26 -22.56 22.07
CA GLN A 481 1.90 -21.31 22.49
C GLN A 481 2.71 -20.74 21.32
N GLY A 482 2.25 -19.63 20.74
CA GLY A 482 2.92 -18.96 19.62
C GLY A 482 2.22 -19.01 18.27
N ALA A 483 1.01 -19.60 18.15
CA ALA A 483 0.21 -19.44 16.93
C ALA A 483 -0.22 -17.98 16.76
N SER A 484 0.32 -17.30 15.74
CA SER A 484 -0.01 -15.91 15.40
C SER A 484 -1.51 -15.76 15.17
N SER A 485 -2.08 -14.67 15.68
CA SER A 485 -3.49 -14.29 15.56
C SER A 485 -4.08 -14.62 14.18
N SER A 486 -4.87 -15.69 14.08
CA SER A 486 -5.77 -15.88 12.97
C SER A 486 -6.84 -14.79 13.01
N ASP A 487 -7.30 -14.32 11.85
CA ASP A 487 -8.45 -13.43 11.74
C ASP A 487 -9.62 -14.03 12.52
N GLN A 488 -9.91 -13.50 13.71
CA GLN A 488 -10.95 -14.03 14.58
C GLN A 488 -12.30 -13.57 14.04
N ILE A 489 -13.00 -14.49 13.38
CA ILE A 489 -14.39 -14.29 12.99
C ILE A 489 -15.25 -14.69 14.19
N ILE A 490 -15.92 -13.72 14.80
CA ILE A 490 -16.82 -14.00 15.92
C ILE A 490 -18.23 -14.20 15.39
N ILE A 491 -18.82 -15.34 15.75
CA ILE A 491 -20.16 -15.71 15.32
C ILE A 491 -21.03 -15.81 16.55
N VAL A 492 -22.04 -14.94 16.59
CA VAL A 492 -23.01 -14.91 17.67
C VAL A 492 -24.24 -15.74 17.27
N PRO A 493 -24.48 -16.88 17.93
CA PRO A 493 -25.55 -17.82 17.59
C PRO A 493 -26.84 -17.45 18.34
N ASP A 494 -27.50 -16.37 17.93
CA ASP A 494 -28.91 -16.07 18.27
C ASP A 494 -29.51 -14.94 17.40
N ALA A 495 -28.94 -14.71 16.22
CA ALA A 495 -29.38 -13.63 15.35
C ALA A 495 -30.44 -14.18 14.40
N GLN A 496 -31.71 -13.98 14.76
CA GLN A 496 -32.69 -13.65 13.74
C GLN A 496 -32.10 -12.58 12.81
N GLN A 497 -32.46 -12.62 11.52
CA GLN A 497 -31.91 -11.74 10.48
C GLN A 497 -31.71 -10.31 11.00
N VAL A 498 -30.44 -9.88 11.01
CA VAL A 498 -30.03 -8.54 11.43
C VAL A 498 -30.46 -7.55 10.36
N SER A 499 -31.24 -6.55 10.76
CA SER A 499 -31.79 -5.56 9.83
C SER A 499 -30.83 -4.36 9.66
N SER A 500 -30.26 -3.87 10.75
CA SER A 500 -29.31 -2.76 10.75
C SER A 500 -28.17 -3.02 11.73
N ILE A 501 -27.01 -2.46 11.40
CA ILE A 501 -25.83 -2.41 12.26
C ILE A 501 -25.34 -0.96 12.40
N ASP A 502 -24.74 -0.63 13.54
CA ASP A 502 -23.99 0.60 13.71
C ASP A 502 -22.82 0.38 14.67
N VAL A 503 -21.74 1.15 14.51
CA VAL A 503 -20.54 1.04 15.32
C VAL A 503 -20.40 2.30 16.16
N HIS A 504 -20.23 2.13 17.47
CA HIS A 504 -20.01 3.26 18.35
C HIS A 504 -18.64 3.90 18.06
N PRO A 505 -18.53 5.25 17.97
CA PRO A 505 -17.31 5.90 17.50
C PRO A 505 -16.13 5.85 18.48
N THR A 506 -16.37 5.65 19.78
CA THR A 506 -15.32 5.63 20.83
C THR A 506 -15.32 4.36 21.66
N GLU A 507 -16.47 3.97 22.21
CA GLU A 507 -16.64 2.70 22.91
C GLU A 507 -16.51 1.49 21.97
N PRO A 508 -16.03 0.34 22.48
CA PRO A 508 -15.87 -0.88 21.69
C PRO A 508 -17.21 -1.59 21.46
N TRP A 509 -18.22 -0.86 21.00
CA TRP A 509 -19.60 -1.33 20.91
C TRP A 509 -20.13 -1.41 19.48
N ILE A 510 -20.91 -2.46 19.22
CA ILE A 510 -21.71 -2.64 18.00
C ILE A 510 -23.17 -2.70 18.39
N LEU A 511 -24.01 -1.94 17.68
CA LEU A 511 -25.46 -1.98 17.80
C LEU A 511 -26.03 -2.85 16.69
N THR A 512 -26.95 -3.75 17.02
CA THR A 512 -27.65 -4.59 16.06
C THR A 512 -29.15 -4.58 16.32
N THR A 513 -29.95 -4.58 15.26
CA THR A 513 -31.41 -4.75 15.33
C THR A 513 -31.88 -5.92 14.48
N ASN A 514 -33.11 -6.39 14.71
CA ASN A 514 -33.72 -7.44 13.90
C ASN A 514 -35.19 -7.17 13.59
N HIS A 515 -35.76 -8.00 12.72
CA HIS A 515 -37.16 -7.93 12.29
C HIS A 515 -38.19 -8.31 13.36
N VAL A 516 -37.77 -8.74 14.55
CA VAL A 516 -38.67 -9.01 15.70
C VAL A 516 -38.58 -7.90 16.74
N GLY A 517 -37.83 -6.83 16.45
CA GLY A 517 -37.74 -5.65 17.29
C GLY A 517 -36.78 -5.75 18.46
N ILE A 518 -35.87 -6.72 18.43
CA ILE A 518 -34.81 -6.84 19.43
C ILE A 518 -33.66 -5.92 19.04
N ILE A 519 -33.30 -5.03 19.97
CA ILE A 519 -32.13 -4.15 19.87
C ILE A 519 -31.10 -4.65 20.88
N ARG A 520 -29.86 -4.87 20.42
CA ARG A 520 -28.74 -5.35 21.25
C ARG A 520 -27.50 -4.52 21.03
N VAL A 521 -26.78 -4.25 22.11
CA VAL A 521 -25.43 -3.69 22.08
C VAL A 521 -24.42 -4.77 22.47
N TRP A 522 -23.37 -4.91 21.67
CA TRP A 522 -22.32 -5.90 21.80
C TRP A 522 -21.01 -5.20 22.09
N ASN A 523 -20.24 -5.68 23.07
CA ASN A 523 -18.85 -5.29 23.21
C ASN A 523 -17.98 -6.22 22.36
N TYR A 524 -17.37 -5.69 21.30
CA TYR A 524 -16.57 -6.50 20.37
C TYR A 524 -15.13 -6.76 20.87
N HIS A 525 -14.73 -6.27 22.04
CA HIS A 525 -13.49 -6.72 22.69
C HIS A 525 -13.77 -7.90 23.63
N THR A 526 -14.83 -7.84 24.42
CA THR A 526 -15.20 -8.93 25.36
C THR A 526 -16.03 -10.03 24.69
N MET A 527 -16.59 -9.77 23.51
CA MET A 527 -17.50 -10.66 22.79
C MET A 527 -18.81 -10.96 23.53
N GLU A 528 -19.26 -10.01 24.36
CA GLU A 528 -20.46 -10.16 25.18
C GLU A 528 -21.52 -9.10 24.85
N THR A 529 -22.79 -9.46 25.03
CA THR A 529 -23.88 -8.48 25.04
C THR A 529 -23.81 -7.65 26.31
N LEU A 530 -24.05 -6.35 26.19
CA LEU A 530 -24.36 -5.53 27.35
C LEU A 530 -25.78 -5.89 27.79
N ASP A 531 -25.90 -6.72 28.84
CA ASP A 531 -27.21 -7.14 29.36
C ASP A 531 -28.07 -5.96 29.83
N SER A 532 -27.43 -4.83 30.19
CA SER A 532 -28.12 -3.56 30.45
C SER A 532 -28.89 -3.03 29.24
N PHE A 533 -28.47 -3.35 28.02
CA PHE A 533 -29.02 -2.86 26.74
C PHE A 533 -29.56 -3.99 25.87
N LYS A 534 -30.59 -4.66 26.39
CA LYS A 534 -31.49 -5.49 25.58
C LYS A 534 -32.88 -4.87 25.59
N LEU A 535 -33.19 -4.12 24.52
CA LEU A 535 -34.50 -3.52 24.34
C LEU A 535 -35.33 -4.41 23.41
N VAL A 536 -36.62 -4.53 23.71
CA VAL A 536 -37.58 -5.26 22.89
C VAL A 536 -38.70 -4.29 22.55
N ILE A 537 -38.79 -3.95 21.28
CA ILE A 537 -39.94 -3.29 20.68
C ILE A 537 -40.77 -4.43 20.08
N TYR A 538 -42.10 -4.42 20.27
CA TYR A 538 -42.97 -5.48 19.76
C TYR A 538 -43.25 -5.37 18.25
N GLU A 539 -42.46 -4.58 17.55
CA GLU A 539 -42.55 -4.27 16.13
C GLU A 539 -41.16 -4.44 15.48
N PRO A 540 -41.07 -4.75 14.18
CA PRO A 540 -39.80 -4.84 13.49
C PRO A 540 -39.00 -3.54 13.62
N VAL A 541 -37.71 -3.63 13.95
CA VAL A 541 -36.82 -2.45 14.02
C VAL A 541 -35.82 -2.53 12.87
N CYS A 542 -36.13 -1.79 11.81
CA CYS A 542 -35.35 -1.82 10.57
C CYS A 542 -34.10 -0.94 10.62
N ALA A 543 -34.12 0.14 11.40
CA ALA A 543 -33.00 1.06 11.53
C ALA A 543 -32.69 1.41 12.98
N ALA A 544 -31.40 1.42 13.31
CA ALA A 544 -30.91 2.03 14.54
C ALA A 544 -29.52 2.64 14.35
N LYS A 545 -29.24 3.69 15.13
CA LYS A 545 -27.97 4.43 15.12
C LYS A 545 -27.60 4.91 16.52
N PHE A 546 -26.30 5.08 16.77
CA PHE A 546 -25.79 5.81 17.91
C PHE A 546 -25.78 7.32 17.63
N ILE A 547 -26.22 8.10 18.61
CA ILE A 547 -25.96 9.53 18.72
C ILE A 547 -24.98 9.70 19.89
N ALA A 548 -23.72 9.39 19.64
CA ALA A 548 -22.73 9.27 20.71
C ALA A 548 -22.51 10.55 21.52
N ARG A 549 -22.69 11.72 20.89
CA ARG A 549 -22.56 13.02 21.54
C ARG A 549 -23.61 13.30 22.61
N GLU A 550 -24.83 12.78 22.42
CA GLU A 550 -25.92 12.87 23.40
C GLU A 550 -26.02 11.62 24.29
N LYS A 551 -25.15 10.63 24.01
CA LYS A 551 -25.22 9.28 24.60
C LYS A 551 -26.57 8.59 24.39
N TRP A 552 -27.11 8.70 23.17
CA TRP A 552 -28.38 8.09 22.78
C TRP A 552 -28.25 6.96 21.75
N ILE A 553 -29.20 6.03 21.80
CA ILE A 553 -29.54 5.12 20.70
C ILE A 553 -30.88 5.58 20.15
N ILE A 554 -30.93 5.81 18.84
CA ILE A 554 -32.17 6.12 18.12
C ILE A 554 -32.57 4.94 17.25
N THR A 555 -33.85 4.57 17.28
CA THR A 555 -34.40 3.45 16.50
C THR A 555 -35.69 3.82 15.80
N GLY A 556 -35.92 3.28 14.61
CA GLY A 556 -37.18 3.41 13.86
C GLY A 556 -37.87 2.06 13.77
N ASP A 557 -39.16 2.01 14.11
CA ASP A 557 -39.94 0.78 14.12
C ASP A 557 -40.82 0.60 12.86
N GLY A 558 -41.52 -0.53 12.83
CA GLY A 558 -42.41 -0.94 11.75
C GLY A 558 -43.69 -0.11 11.60
N ASN A 559 -44.05 0.66 12.61
CA ASN A 559 -45.25 1.51 12.62
C ASN A 559 -44.94 2.98 12.33
N GLY A 560 -43.69 3.29 12.00
CA GLY A 560 -43.27 4.66 11.68
C GLY A 560 -42.97 5.52 12.90
N VAL A 561 -42.69 4.89 14.04
CA VAL A 561 -42.36 5.54 15.30
C VAL A 561 -40.84 5.55 15.50
N ILE A 562 -40.31 6.70 15.92
CA ILE A 562 -38.91 6.83 16.35
C ILE A 562 -38.85 6.78 17.88
N HIS A 563 -37.95 5.93 18.38
CA HIS A 563 -37.65 5.82 19.80
C HIS A 563 -36.22 6.27 20.09
N VAL A 564 -36.04 6.96 21.21
CA VAL A 564 -34.76 7.48 21.68
C VAL A 564 -34.50 6.94 23.08
N TYR A 565 -33.35 6.28 23.25
CA TYR A 565 -32.93 5.67 24.50
C TYR A 565 -31.60 6.26 24.95
N SER A 566 -31.53 6.72 26.20
CA SER A 566 -30.27 7.14 26.81
C SER A 566 -29.52 5.93 27.35
N TYR A 567 -28.31 5.70 26.84
CA TYR A 567 -27.49 4.57 27.27
C TYR A 567 -26.56 4.87 28.45
N ASP A 568 -26.52 6.11 28.92
CA ASP A 568 -25.83 6.46 30.17
C ASP A 568 -26.75 6.23 31.38
N GLN A 569 -28.03 6.59 31.23
CA GLN A 569 -29.04 6.47 32.29
C GLN A 569 -29.82 5.15 32.23
N ASN A 570 -29.64 4.39 31.14
CA ASN A 570 -30.38 3.19 30.79
C ASN A 570 -31.91 3.40 30.85
N GLN A 571 -32.38 4.50 30.25
CA GLN A 571 -33.77 4.94 30.29
C GLN A 571 -34.27 5.27 28.90
N HIS A 572 -35.56 4.99 28.69
CA HIS A 572 -36.30 5.47 27.52
C HIS A 572 -36.53 6.96 27.67
N ASP A 573 -36.02 7.75 26.73
CA ASP A 573 -36.07 9.22 26.78
C ASP A 573 -37.31 9.73 26.04
N LYS A 574 -37.50 9.33 24.78
CA LYS A 574 -38.54 9.89 23.91
C LYS A 574 -39.09 8.89 22.89
N THR A 575 -40.39 9.02 22.62
CA THR A 575 -41.08 8.42 21.47
C THR A 575 -41.69 9.55 20.63
N LEU A 576 -41.61 9.44 19.31
CA LEU A 576 -42.24 10.36 18.37
C LEU A 576 -42.84 9.61 17.18
N ASP A 577 -44.11 9.90 16.89
CA ASP A 577 -44.80 9.42 15.69
C ASP A 577 -44.25 10.19 14.49
N ALA A 578 -43.39 9.54 13.71
CA ALA A 578 -42.61 10.21 12.68
C ALA A 578 -43.31 10.15 11.31
N GLN A 579 -43.77 8.95 10.94
CA GLN A 579 -44.34 8.63 9.62
C GLN A 579 -45.47 7.59 9.79
N ASP A 580 -46.32 7.46 8.78
CA ASP A 580 -47.47 6.54 8.82
C ASP A 580 -47.11 5.10 8.37
N SER A 581 -45.84 4.85 8.06
CA SER A 581 -45.33 3.57 7.59
C SER A 581 -43.93 3.27 8.15
N CYS A 582 -43.45 2.03 7.96
CA CYS A 582 -42.23 1.51 8.57
C CYS A 582 -40.99 2.36 8.25
N ILE A 583 -40.23 2.73 9.28
CA ILE A 583 -38.97 3.46 9.11
C ILE A 583 -37.86 2.48 8.70
N THR A 584 -37.42 2.58 7.46
CA THR A 584 -36.40 1.69 6.88
C THR A 584 -34.98 2.16 7.15
N THR A 585 -34.77 3.47 7.20
CA THR A 585 -33.43 4.06 7.37
C THR A 585 -33.49 5.26 8.31
N LEU A 586 -32.50 5.33 9.19
CA LEU A 586 -32.20 6.50 10.02
C LEU A 586 -30.76 6.92 9.79
N VAL A 587 -30.54 8.21 9.59
CA VAL A 587 -29.20 8.78 9.47
C VAL A 587 -29.08 10.01 10.35
N VAL A 588 -28.06 10.00 11.21
CA VAL A 588 -27.77 11.09 12.14
C VAL A 588 -26.81 12.05 11.46
N HIS A 589 -27.11 13.34 11.53
CA HIS A 589 -26.20 14.36 11.04
C HIS A 589 -24.92 14.39 11.90
N PRO A 590 -23.73 14.50 11.30
CA PRO A 590 -22.46 14.33 12.01
C PRO A 590 -22.18 15.40 13.09
N THR A 591 -22.73 16.62 12.96
CA THR A 591 -22.48 17.72 13.92
C THR A 591 -23.72 18.43 14.44
N GLN A 592 -24.62 18.86 13.56
CA GLN A 592 -25.91 19.49 13.89
C GLN A 592 -26.92 18.53 14.55
N PRO A 593 -27.91 19.03 15.30
CA PRO A 593 -28.90 18.23 16.03
C PRO A 593 -30.00 17.63 15.12
N PHE A 594 -29.59 17.04 14.00
CA PHE A 594 -30.53 16.56 12.98
C PHE A 594 -30.52 15.04 12.79
N VAL A 595 -31.71 14.49 12.56
CA VAL A 595 -31.92 13.11 12.10
C VAL A 595 -32.74 13.13 10.81
N LEU A 596 -32.31 12.36 9.83
CA LEU A 596 -33.14 12.01 8.67
C LEU A 596 -33.83 10.68 8.92
N SER A 597 -35.14 10.63 8.68
CA SER A 597 -35.92 9.40 8.63
C SER A 597 -36.44 9.14 7.23
N LEU A 598 -36.50 7.86 6.88
CA LEU A 598 -37.03 7.37 5.62
C LEU A 598 -38.02 6.25 5.88
N SER A 599 -39.19 6.34 5.26
CA SER A 599 -40.24 5.33 5.34
C SER A 599 -40.22 4.37 4.15
N ASP A 600 -40.91 3.24 4.26
CA ASP A 600 -41.09 2.27 3.18
C ASP A 600 -42.27 2.54 2.24
N ASP A 601 -42.94 3.69 2.41
CA ASP A 601 -44.10 4.12 1.64
C ASP A 601 -43.79 4.19 0.12
N GLU A 602 -44.52 3.41 -0.67
CA GLU A 602 -44.38 3.38 -2.13
C GLU A 602 -45.20 4.48 -2.82
N ASP A 603 -46.30 4.93 -2.19
CA ASP A 603 -47.21 5.92 -2.77
C ASP A 603 -46.68 7.35 -2.54
N ASP A 604 -46.02 7.59 -1.40
CA ASP A 604 -45.41 8.89 -1.07
C ASP A 604 -43.99 8.74 -0.48
N PRO A 605 -42.95 8.50 -1.31
CA PRO A 605 -41.58 8.31 -0.83
C PRO A 605 -41.02 9.62 -0.25
N LEU A 606 -41.12 9.74 1.07
CA LEU A 606 -40.82 10.95 1.83
C LEU A 606 -39.60 10.75 2.73
N ILE A 607 -38.69 11.73 2.68
CA ILE A 607 -37.58 11.85 3.63
C ILE A 607 -37.90 13.02 4.56
N LYS A 608 -37.89 12.80 5.88
CA LYS A 608 -38.17 13.84 6.89
C LYS A 608 -36.91 14.20 7.67
N LEU A 609 -36.76 15.49 8.02
CA LEU A 609 -35.68 16.03 8.85
C LEU A 609 -36.22 16.45 10.22
N TRP A 610 -35.65 15.87 11.26
CA TRP A 610 -36.03 16.10 12.65
C TRP A 610 -34.94 16.88 13.38
N ASP A 611 -35.33 17.91 14.14
CA ASP A 611 -34.42 18.71 14.97
C ASP A 611 -34.70 18.45 16.46
N TRP A 612 -33.78 17.78 17.15
CA TRP A 612 -33.97 17.42 18.55
C TRP A 612 -33.77 18.60 19.52
N ASP A 613 -33.01 19.62 19.15
CA ASP A 613 -32.85 20.85 19.96
C ASP A 613 -34.15 21.67 19.92
N ARG A 614 -34.95 21.51 18.87
CA ARG A 614 -36.31 22.07 18.74
C ARG A 614 -37.40 21.12 19.22
N GLY A 615 -37.07 20.17 20.09
CA GLY A 615 -38.06 19.26 20.66
C GLY A 615 -38.56 18.20 19.68
N TRP A 616 -37.70 17.75 18.76
CA TRP A 616 -38.00 16.75 17.72
C TRP A 616 -39.06 17.22 16.72
N GLU A 617 -39.03 18.51 16.35
CA GLU A 617 -39.91 19.05 15.31
C GLU A 617 -39.47 18.55 13.92
N CYS A 618 -40.43 18.19 13.07
CA CYS A 618 -40.18 17.96 11.64
C CYS A 618 -39.93 19.32 10.96
N THR A 619 -38.66 19.66 10.77
CA THR A 619 -38.27 20.97 10.24
C THR A 619 -38.39 21.04 8.72
N ARG A 620 -38.21 19.91 8.03
CA ARG A 620 -38.28 19.82 6.57
C ARG A 620 -38.74 18.45 6.09
N GLU A 621 -39.41 18.48 4.94
CA GLU A 621 -39.81 17.30 4.17
C GLU A 621 -39.20 17.38 2.77
N PHE A 622 -38.56 16.30 2.31
CA PHE A 622 -37.93 16.24 0.99
C PHE A 622 -38.73 15.33 0.06
N ARG A 623 -39.41 15.95 -0.90
CA ARG A 623 -40.28 15.32 -1.90
C ARG A 623 -39.64 15.39 -3.28
N GLY A 624 -39.75 14.33 -4.07
CA GLY A 624 -39.35 14.36 -5.48
C GLY A 624 -38.82 13.07 -6.10
N HIS A 625 -38.66 11.99 -5.32
CA HIS A 625 -38.52 10.64 -5.90
C HIS A 625 -39.87 10.14 -6.39
N THR A 626 -39.86 9.30 -7.43
CA THR A 626 -41.09 8.73 -8.02
C THR A 626 -41.32 7.27 -7.65
N ASN A 627 -40.46 6.73 -6.79
CA ASN A 627 -40.52 5.37 -6.28
C ASN A 627 -39.77 5.31 -4.94
N LYS A 628 -39.93 4.21 -4.20
CA LYS A 628 -39.32 3.94 -2.90
C LYS A 628 -37.84 4.34 -2.85
N VAL A 629 -37.49 5.14 -1.86
CA VAL A 629 -36.09 5.42 -1.53
C VAL A 629 -35.58 4.26 -0.68
N MET A 630 -34.38 3.78 -0.98
CA MET A 630 -33.81 2.61 -0.33
C MET A 630 -32.77 2.97 0.74
N GLN A 631 -32.02 4.06 0.52
CA GLN A 631 -31.02 4.52 1.47
C GLN A 631 -30.77 6.03 1.32
N VAL A 632 -30.43 6.67 2.43
CA VAL A 632 -29.90 8.04 2.47
C VAL A 632 -28.55 8.07 3.18
N THR A 633 -27.71 9.06 2.89
CA THR A 633 -26.41 9.25 3.54
C THR A 633 -25.96 10.72 3.48
N PHE A 634 -25.41 11.25 4.57
CA PHE A 634 -24.86 12.61 4.58
C PHE A 634 -23.54 12.68 3.82
N ASN A 635 -23.30 13.81 3.17
CA ASN A 635 -22.00 14.06 2.58
C ASN A 635 -20.98 14.39 3.70
N PRO A 636 -19.89 13.63 3.83
CA PRO A 636 -18.93 13.82 4.92
C PRO A 636 -18.14 15.14 4.82
N GLU A 637 -17.97 15.67 3.61
CA GLU A 637 -17.24 16.93 3.35
C GLU A 637 -18.16 18.15 3.38
N ASN A 638 -19.35 18.04 2.77
CA ASN A 638 -20.36 19.08 2.78
C ASN A 638 -21.56 18.64 3.62
N LYS A 639 -21.49 18.93 4.92
CA LYS A 639 -22.49 18.50 5.89
C LYS A 639 -23.89 19.08 5.65
N ASP A 640 -24.00 20.15 4.85
CA ASP A 640 -25.29 20.73 4.46
C ASP A 640 -26.01 19.97 3.34
N CYS A 641 -25.46 18.83 2.89
CA CYS A 641 -26.02 18.00 1.83
C CYS A 641 -26.07 16.52 2.19
N PHE A 642 -27.05 15.82 1.62
CA PHE A 642 -27.16 14.35 1.70
C PHE A 642 -27.56 13.78 0.34
N ALA A 643 -27.21 12.51 0.09
CA ALA A 643 -27.67 11.75 -1.07
C ALA A 643 -28.79 10.80 -0.66
N SER A 644 -29.70 10.53 -1.59
CA SER A 644 -30.71 9.47 -1.51
C SER A 644 -30.66 8.60 -2.77
N ALA A 645 -30.73 7.28 -2.60
CA ALA A 645 -30.84 6.32 -3.70
C ALA A 645 -32.24 5.71 -3.73
N SER A 646 -32.83 5.61 -4.92
CA SER A 646 -34.21 5.15 -5.10
C SER A 646 -34.35 4.06 -6.17
N CYS A 647 -35.40 3.27 -6.03
CA CYS A 647 -35.89 2.34 -7.05
C CYS A 647 -36.32 3.05 -8.36
N ASP A 648 -36.43 4.38 -8.38
CA ASP A 648 -36.69 5.15 -9.61
C ASP A 648 -35.48 5.27 -10.55
N GLY A 649 -34.34 4.69 -10.18
CA GLY A 649 -33.11 4.72 -10.97
C GLY A 649 -32.31 6.02 -10.85
N THR A 650 -32.63 6.85 -9.84
CA THR A 650 -31.94 8.12 -9.60
C THR A 650 -31.31 8.20 -8.22
N VAL A 651 -30.16 8.86 -8.16
CA VAL A 651 -29.64 9.43 -6.92
C VAL A 651 -29.95 10.91 -6.89
N LYS A 652 -30.57 11.39 -5.81
CA LYS A 652 -30.79 12.81 -5.60
C LYS A 652 -29.88 13.32 -4.49
N ILE A 653 -29.26 14.47 -4.73
CA ILE A 653 -28.47 15.19 -3.74
C ILE A 653 -29.29 16.40 -3.32
N TRP A 654 -29.57 16.45 -2.02
CA TRP A 654 -30.43 17.45 -1.41
C TRP A 654 -29.58 18.39 -0.57
N SER A 655 -30.03 19.64 -0.46
CA SER A 655 -29.52 20.58 0.53
C SER A 655 -30.46 20.60 1.73
N ILE A 656 -29.92 20.54 2.95
CA ILE A 656 -30.74 20.66 4.16
C ILE A 656 -31.22 22.09 4.39
N CYS A 657 -30.44 23.09 3.96
CA CYS A 657 -30.72 24.52 4.18
C CYS A 657 -31.42 25.22 3.00
N SER A 658 -31.49 24.59 1.82
CA SER A 658 -32.09 25.19 0.61
C SER A 658 -32.93 24.18 -0.16
N ASP A 659 -33.75 24.64 -1.09
CA ASP A 659 -34.57 23.76 -1.95
C ASP A 659 -33.81 23.27 -3.19
N LYS A 660 -32.48 23.39 -3.16
CA LYS A 660 -31.62 22.94 -4.25
C LYS A 660 -31.54 21.42 -4.26
N ILE A 661 -31.88 20.84 -5.41
CA ILE A 661 -31.81 19.40 -5.66
C ILE A 661 -30.99 19.16 -6.93
N THR A 662 -30.00 18.26 -6.82
CA THR A 662 -29.26 17.75 -7.98
C THR A 662 -29.70 16.31 -8.22
N THR A 663 -30.23 15.99 -9.40
CA THR A 663 -30.63 14.62 -9.75
C THR A 663 -29.60 13.99 -10.68
N LEU A 664 -29.05 12.85 -10.27
CA LEU A 664 -28.20 11.98 -11.07
C LEU A 664 -29.06 10.81 -11.57
N LYS A 665 -29.11 10.59 -12.89
CA LYS A 665 -29.84 9.46 -13.49
C LYS A 665 -28.86 8.34 -13.82
N LEU A 666 -28.98 7.20 -13.13
CA LEU A 666 -28.03 6.10 -13.21
C LEU A 666 -28.42 5.00 -14.22
N GLY A 667 -29.43 5.27 -15.05
CA GLY A 667 -30.09 4.29 -15.91
C GLY A 667 -31.32 3.68 -15.23
N GLY A 668 -32.23 3.08 -16.00
CA GLY A 668 -33.55 2.61 -15.52
C GLY A 668 -33.52 1.37 -14.61
N GLN A 669 -32.49 1.20 -13.78
CA GLN A 669 -32.33 0.09 -12.85
C GLN A 669 -32.55 0.55 -11.41
N SER A 670 -33.18 -0.27 -10.58
CA SER A 670 -33.44 0.06 -9.17
C SER A 670 -32.14 0.16 -8.36
N LEU A 671 -31.99 1.27 -7.64
CA LEU A 671 -30.84 1.52 -6.77
C LEU A 671 -31.18 1.15 -5.33
N LEU A 672 -30.27 0.45 -4.66
CA LEU A 672 -30.52 -0.16 -3.35
C LEU A 672 -29.72 0.49 -2.22
N CYS A 673 -28.52 0.97 -2.52
CA CYS A 673 -27.64 1.56 -1.51
C CYS A 673 -26.73 2.63 -2.11
N VAL A 674 -26.28 3.57 -1.29
CA VAL A 674 -25.40 4.68 -1.71
C VAL A 674 -24.47 5.11 -0.59
N ASP A 675 -23.23 5.43 -0.94
CA ASP A 675 -22.27 6.05 -0.03
C ASP A 675 -21.34 7.06 -0.74
N TYR A 676 -20.80 8.01 0.02
CA TYR A 676 -19.84 9.00 -0.46
C TYR A 676 -18.41 8.52 -0.25
N PHE A 677 -17.53 8.84 -1.19
CA PHE A 677 -16.09 8.72 -0.95
C PHE A 677 -15.31 9.79 -1.72
N THR A 678 -14.10 10.07 -1.22
CA THR A 678 -13.21 11.06 -1.83
C THR A 678 -11.96 10.37 -2.35
N ARG A 679 -11.57 10.71 -3.58
CA ARG A 679 -10.35 10.23 -4.22
C ARG A 679 -9.60 11.42 -4.81
N ARG A 680 -8.35 11.64 -4.40
CA ARG A 680 -7.49 12.74 -4.89
C ARG A 680 -8.19 14.11 -4.84
N ASN A 681 -8.86 14.41 -3.73
CA ASN A 681 -9.68 15.62 -3.52
C ASN A 681 -10.87 15.79 -4.48
N GLN A 682 -11.29 14.73 -5.17
CA GLN A 682 -12.51 14.69 -5.98
C GLN A 682 -13.56 13.83 -5.28
N ARG A 683 -14.81 14.26 -5.36
CA ARG A 683 -15.95 13.64 -4.70
C ARG A 683 -16.64 12.63 -5.61
N TYR A 684 -16.87 11.45 -5.06
CA TYR A 684 -17.52 10.34 -5.73
C TYR A 684 -18.68 9.80 -4.90
N LEU A 685 -19.57 9.11 -5.58
CA LEU A 685 -20.59 8.24 -5.02
C LEU A 685 -20.33 6.82 -5.47
N ILE A 686 -20.50 5.86 -4.57
CA ILE A 686 -20.68 4.46 -4.90
C ILE A 686 -22.15 4.12 -4.71
N VAL A 687 -22.76 3.47 -5.71
CA VAL A 687 -24.17 3.13 -5.70
C VAL A 687 -24.33 1.65 -6.00
N GLY A 688 -24.96 0.90 -5.11
CA GLY A 688 -25.27 -0.52 -5.33
C GLY A 688 -26.63 -0.70 -6.01
N CYS A 689 -26.66 -1.55 -7.02
CA CYS A 689 -27.83 -1.73 -7.88
C CYS A 689 -28.42 -3.13 -7.76
N GLN A 690 -29.70 -3.25 -8.14
CA GLN A 690 -30.39 -4.54 -8.26
C GLN A 690 -29.81 -5.39 -9.41
N ASP A 691 -29.15 -4.79 -10.40
CA ASP A 691 -28.53 -5.47 -11.54
C ASP A 691 -27.23 -6.24 -11.19
N LYS A 692 -26.92 -6.40 -9.88
CA LYS A 692 -25.75 -7.09 -9.33
C LYS A 692 -24.43 -6.33 -9.50
N THR A 693 -24.50 -5.04 -9.81
CA THR A 693 -23.32 -4.20 -10.02
C THR A 693 -23.32 -3.00 -9.08
N ALA A 694 -22.12 -2.51 -8.74
CA ALA A 694 -21.97 -1.24 -8.04
C ALA A 694 -21.40 -0.22 -9.03
N GLN A 695 -22.01 0.96 -9.10
CA GLN A 695 -21.58 2.01 -10.00
C GLN A 695 -20.84 3.11 -9.24
N ILE A 696 -19.76 3.59 -9.82
CA ILE A 696 -18.96 4.71 -9.31
C ILE A 696 -19.32 5.96 -10.09
N TRP A 697 -19.71 7.01 -9.40
CA TRP A 697 -20.15 8.27 -10.01
C TRP A 697 -19.31 9.43 -9.51
N LYS A 698 -18.75 10.21 -10.44
CA LYS A 698 -18.05 11.45 -10.10
C LYS A 698 -19.05 12.60 -10.08
N LEU A 699 -19.18 13.31 -8.97
CA LEU A 699 -20.22 14.34 -8.81
C LEU A 699 -20.10 15.52 -9.78
N GLU A 700 -18.89 15.82 -10.25
CA GLU A 700 -18.63 16.91 -11.19
C GLU A 700 -18.88 16.51 -12.66
N MET A 701 -19.15 15.22 -12.92
CA MET A 701 -19.33 14.67 -14.26
C MET A 701 -20.76 14.13 -14.41
N ASN A 702 -21.39 14.44 -15.54
CA ASN A 702 -22.66 13.83 -15.91
C ASN A 702 -22.39 12.45 -16.53
N GLY A 703 -22.17 11.43 -15.71
CA GLY A 703 -22.03 10.05 -16.17
C GLY A 703 -21.44 9.09 -15.14
N CYS A 704 -21.70 7.80 -15.34
CA CYS A 704 -21.04 6.73 -14.60
C CYS A 704 -19.54 6.75 -14.94
N PHE A 705 -18.70 6.83 -13.92
CA PHE A 705 -17.25 6.84 -14.07
C PHE A 705 -16.70 5.42 -14.24
N ASP A 706 -17.20 4.46 -13.45
CA ASP A 706 -16.78 3.06 -13.51
C ASP A 706 -17.86 2.13 -12.95
N LYS A 707 -17.78 0.83 -13.23
CA LYS A 707 -18.74 -0.18 -12.82
C LYS A 707 -18.02 -1.41 -12.23
N LEU A 708 -18.32 -1.69 -10.97
CA LEU A 708 -17.81 -2.85 -10.23
C LEU A 708 -18.72 -4.05 -10.51
N GLU A 709 -18.23 -4.99 -11.32
CA GLU A 709 -18.99 -6.15 -11.75
C GLU A 709 -18.53 -7.46 -11.11
N GLY A 710 -19.48 -8.37 -10.91
CA GLY A 710 -19.19 -9.78 -10.70
C GLY A 710 -19.91 -10.44 -9.53
N HIS A 711 -20.64 -9.69 -8.70
CA HIS A 711 -21.57 -10.29 -7.73
C HIS A 711 -22.62 -11.14 -8.45
N ALA A 712 -23.13 -12.16 -7.75
CA ALA A 712 -24.16 -13.07 -8.27
C ALA A 712 -25.58 -12.65 -7.84
N GLY A 713 -25.68 -11.78 -6.84
CA GLY A 713 -26.92 -11.25 -6.27
C GLY A 713 -26.95 -9.73 -6.23
N HIS A 714 -28.08 -9.18 -5.78
CA HIS A 714 -28.28 -7.73 -5.65
C HIS A 714 -27.32 -7.13 -4.64
N ILE A 715 -26.80 -5.92 -4.90
CA ILE A 715 -25.91 -5.22 -3.97
C ILE A 715 -26.77 -4.49 -2.94
N SER A 716 -26.73 -4.97 -1.71
CA SER A 716 -27.54 -4.51 -0.59
C SER A 716 -26.84 -3.47 0.28
N ALA A 717 -25.50 -3.45 0.27
CA ALA A 717 -24.72 -2.51 1.06
C ALA A 717 -23.45 -2.09 0.33
N VAL A 718 -23.07 -0.83 0.50
CA VAL A 718 -21.80 -0.27 0.02
C VAL A 718 -21.19 0.55 1.15
N SER A 719 -19.87 0.54 1.26
CA SER A 719 -19.17 1.36 2.25
C SER A 719 -17.73 1.62 1.85
N LEU A 720 -17.20 2.78 2.23
CA LEU A 720 -15.76 3.06 2.18
C LEU A 720 -15.11 2.66 3.51
N HIS A 721 -13.97 1.98 3.43
CA HIS A 721 -13.18 1.71 4.63
C HIS A 721 -12.59 3.03 5.18
N PRO A 722 -12.68 3.32 6.49
CA PRO A 722 -12.36 4.64 7.05
C PRO A 722 -10.87 5.01 7.00
N GLU A 723 -9.96 4.03 6.99
CA GLU A 723 -8.50 4.25 7.05
C GLU A 723 -7.77 3.72 5.80
N HIS A 724 -8.04 2.46 5.46
CA HIS A 724 -7.53 1.84 4.23
C HIS A 724 -8.28 2.31 2.99
N ARG A 725 -7.57 2.29 1.86
CA ARG A 725 -8.08 2.72 0.55
C ARG A 725 -8.94 1.64 -0.11
N LEU A 726 -9.94 1.13 0.59
CA LEU A 726 -10.77 0.01 0.17
C LEU A 726 -12.24 0.42 0.04
N LEU A 727 -12.90 -0.06 -1.00
CA LEU A 727 -14.35 -0.03 -1.15
C LEU A 727 -14.90 -1.42 -0.85
N LEU A 728 -16.01 -1.46 -0.12
CA LEU A 728 -16.69 -2.69 0.27
C LEU A 728 -18.06 -2.74 -0.42
N THR A 729 -18.37 -3.87 -1.04
CA THR A 729 -19.71 -4.15 -1.58
C THR A 729 -20.25 -5.45 -0.99
N GLY A 730 -21.48 -5.39 -0.46
CA GLY A 730 -22.18 -6.49 0.17
C GLY A 730 -23.35 -6.89 -0.69
N SER A 731 -23.53 -8.20 -0.84
CA SER A 731 -24.55 -8.73 -1.75
C SER A 731 -25.42 -9.78 -1.08
N LEU A 732 -26.63 -9.93 -1.62
CA LEU A 732 -27.53 -11.01 -1.27
C LEU A 732 -27.02 -12.39 -1.69
N ASP A 733 -25.93 -12.46 -2.47
CA ASP A 733 -25.19 -13.71 -2.72
C ASP A 733 -24.40 -14.22 -1.49
N GLY A 734 -24.36 -13.44 -0.40
CA GLY A 734 -23.70 -13.78 0.85
C GLY A 734 -22.19 -13.54 0.86
N THR A 735 -21.67 -12.82 -0.14
CA THR A 735 -20.28 -12.39 -0.21
C THR A 735 -20.12 -10.90 0.04
N VAL A 736 -18.99 -10.56 0.64
CA VAL A 736 -18.46 -9.19 0.69
C VAL A 736 -17.29 -9.13 -0.27
N ARG A 737 -17.28 -8.14 -1.15
CA ARG A 737 -16.15 -7.90 -2.05
C ARG A 737 -15.40 -6.67 -1.63
N VAL A 738 -14.08 -6.80 -1.61
CA VAL A 738 -13.13 -5.76 -1.25
C VAL A 738 -12.44 -5.31 -2.52
N TRP A 739 -12.60 -4.02 -2.84
CA TRP A 739 -12.08 -3.41 -4.05
C TRP A 739 -11.07 -2.34 -3.70
N ASN A 740 -10.07 -2.19 -4.54
CA ASN A 740 -9.16 -1.05 -4.44
C ASN A 740 -9.91 0.25 -4.77
N SER A 741 -9.93 1.22 -3.87
CA SER A 741 -10.64 2.51 -4.09
C SER A 741 -10.01 3.40 -5.18
N ILE A 742 -8.79 3.09 -5.63
CA ILE A 742 -8.08 3.84 -6.69
C ILE A 742 -8.21 3.13 -8.03
N THR A 743 -7.91 1.84 -8.09
CA THR A 743 -7.88 1.08 -9.36
C THR A 743 -9.22 0.41 -9.67
N TYR A 744 -10.13 0.34 -8.70
CA TYR A 744 -11.40 -0.38 -8.78
C TYR A 744 -11.28 -1.86 -9.12
N LYS A 745 -10.06 -2.41 -9.03
CA LYS A 745 -9.81 -3.85 -9.15
C LYS A 745 -10.26 -4.56 -7.88
N LEU A 746 -10.86 -5.72 -8.07
CA LEU A 746 -11.22 -6.63 -6.98
C LEU A 746 -9.94 -7.17 -6.35
N GLU A 747 -9.81 -7.05 -5.04
CA GLU A 747 -8.65 -7.55 -4.28
C GLU A 747 -8.99 -8.84 -3.54
N ASN A 748 -10.17 -8.89 -2.91
CA ASN A 748 -10.59 -10.04 -2.10
C ASN A 748 -12.10 -10.27 -2.19
N ILE A 749 -12.50 -11.54 -2.13
CA ILE A 749 -13.88 -11.96 -1.93
C ILE A 749 -13.96 -12.67 -0.58
N ILE A 750 -14.80 -12.18 0.33
CA ILE A 750 -14.99 -12.76 1.65
C ILE A 750 -16.36 -13.43 1.69
N GLY A 751 -16.37 -14.76 1.87
CA GLY A 751 -17.57 -15.57 2.01
C GLY A 751 -17.73 -16.06 3.45
N PHE A 752 -18.68 -15.48 4.19
CA PHE A 752 -18.95 -15.87 5.58
C PHE A 752 -19.82 -17.13 5.71
N ASN A 753 -20.55 -17.51 4.66
CA ASN A 753 -21.50 -18.64 4.67
C ASN A 753 -22.62 -18.50 5.71
N LEU A 754 -22.97 -17.26 6.07
CA LEU A 754 -24.02 -16.93 7.04
C LEU A 754 -25.33 -16.45 6.39
N GLY A 755 -25.42 -16.48 5.06
CA GLY A 755 -26.54 -15.97 4.28
C GLY A 755 -26.25 -14.59 3.67
N ALA A 756 -27.31 -13.89 3.26
CA ALA A 756 -27.21 -12.59 2.61
C ALA A 756 -26.57 -11.53 3.52
N VAL A 757 -25.77 -10.65 2.91
CA VAL A 757 -25.24 -9.45 3.58
C VAL A 757 -26.30 -8.35 3.50
N TYR A 758 -26.61 -7.68 4.60
CA TYR A 758 -27.62 -6.61 4.63
C TYR A 758 -27.03 -5.23 4.96
N ALA A 759 -26.00 -5.16 5.79
CA ALA A 759 -25.40 -3.91 6.23
C ALA A 759 -23.93 -4.11 6.62
N PHE A 760 -23.19 -2.99 6.69
CA PHE A 760 -21.81 -2.94 7.12
C PHE A 760 -21.62 -2.02 8.32
N GLY A 761 -20.69 -2.40 9.19
CA GLY A 761 -20.11 -1.52 10.20
C GLY A 761 -18.59 -1.61 10.12
N CYS A 762 -17.92 -0.48 9.95
CA CYS A 762 -16.45 -0.42 9.92
C CYS A 762 -15.93 0.14 11.24
N ILE A 763 -14.94 -0.53 11.82
CA ILE A 763 -14.30 -0.12 13.08
C ILE A 763 -13.00 0.62 12.71
N LYS A 764 -12.75 1.79 13.29
CA LYS A 764 -11.48 2.50 13.10
C LYS A 764 -10.34 1.76 13.82
N GLY A 765 -9.16 1.71 13.22
CA GLY A 765 -8.01 0.97 13.74
C GLY A 765 -8.07 -0.55 13.56
N SER A 766 -9.10 -1.10 12.89
CA SER A 766 -9.09 -2.51 12.49
C SER A 766 -8.10 -2.71 11.34
N ARG A 767 -7.19 -3.68 11.49
CA ARG A 767 -6.15 -3.96 10.49
C ARG A 767 -6.71 -4.47 9.18
#